data_AF-A0A229T9E1-F1
#
_entry.id   AF-A0A229T9E1-F1
#
_cell.length_a   1.000
_cell.length_b   1.000
_cell.length_c   1.000
_cell.angle_alpha   90.00
_cell.angle_beta   90.00
_cell.angle_gamma   90.00
#
_symmetry.space_group_name_H-M   'P 1'
#
loop_
_entity.id
_entity.type
_entity.pdbx_description
1 polymer ?
#
loop_
_entity_poly.entity_id
_entity_poly.type
_entity_poly.pdbx_seq_one_letter_code
_entity_poly.pdbx_strand_id
1 'polypeptide(L)'
;MITAAAVTALPVLGLAVPAAAQAADPALDWHNYEKITLTKNVGEPIDLAVLPDNRVLHTARSGEVRLTDPKTGVTKVVSTIPVYQNSEMGLQTVTLDPGFAENNWVYLFYSPKLNTPPGSAPNTLPAGADDSYWKQWEGYDVLSRFKWTGESLDLSTEQEIIRIPTNRGQCCHVAGDVDFDAQGNLYLSTGGNTPASGPNVNGYTPINDAPGYNPGLDERRGAGNTNDLRGKILRIHVNDDGSYTIPEGNLFAPGTPLTRPEIFVMGLRNPFRMTVDKATGAVMWGDYGPDAGTADPNRGPMGYVEWQITTKPMNSGWPFCTADNSQPYRDFDFATLTPGPAFDCAAPVNDSRWNTGLRTLPPSTPATLWYGDKDSDQPWPELTAFRSSGGQAPMGGPVYHYDANNPSPTKFPAYWDGKAFFGEFSQDYVAAFTLAGPDGPVTKLENFLPNRDLSTLGQPIWDNPMDLEFGPDGSLYVLDYGDGFFRQNPDAGLYRIDFAQGNKTPTARMTATPSSGQAPLTVSFDGSTSSDPEGAALTYEWDFDGNGTFDATGPRATHTYTANGQVEARLRVTDPAGRHGLTSRQVTIGNTAPTVGLTAPAHGGFFDWGDAIPYAVTVNDPEDGTTPVCSRVSWAFGLGHNQHGHPVNSGTGCTGAVATPTDAGHGETENVFGVLNVTYTDSGANGVPPATGEAQAILNPKLMQGEHADESSGVTITDDSTASGLRAITGFDAGDWLAYDPVNFSGITGVQTKARGAGQLQLRWNAADAAPFATIDVPAGAGWRTVTTPLSGLPSGAGKLFVTSSGGVDVDAFTFQGAGVADKTPPTVSAALTPSAPTGANGWYTGNVTLTVSATDNGTVASRQYSVNNGATWANAANPVTLSAEGTTTVLYRATDNGGNVSAPGTLTVKIDKTAPAVTIGGVTEGQAFGDAAALTPVVTATDAASGVGTVQATVDGQPVTPGTPLELWRLPLGAHQLSVTVTDRAGLTTTKAVNFTTGTSFGDVRALIDRFRDAGGVTRTGAMQLHNALDTAQKHADAGRINAARDALRNFAAITQDRTKVPDRLAAETLRRDATALSGALKP
;
A
#
# COMPACT_ATOMS: atom_id res chain seq x y z
N MET A 1 -38.73 -24.36 89.66
CA MET A 1 -37.88 -23.67 90.66
C MET A 1 -36.55 -24.41 90.70
N ILE A 2 -35.34 -23.85 90.70
CA ILE A 2 -34.80 -22.48 90.74
C ILE A 2 -33.31 -22.61 90.30
N THR A 3 -32.88 -21.71 89.40
CA THR A 3 -31.53 -21.11 89.16
C THR A 3 -30.22 -21.93 89.13
N ALA A 4 -29.58 -21.87 87.95
CA ALA A 4 -28.22 -21.38 87.61
C ALA A 4 -27.04 -21.48 88.60
N ALA A 5 -25.92 -22.05 88.13
CA ALA A 5 -24.58 -21.42 88.09
C ALA A 5 -23.59 -22.27 87.27
N ALA A 6 -22.63 -21.59 86.62
CA ALA A 6 -21.76 -22.05 85.54
C ALA A 6 -20.61 -23.00 85.95
N VAL A 7 -20.20 -23.86 85.02
CA VAL A 7 -18.87 -24.48 84.98
C VAL A 7 -18.32 -24.35 83.56
N THR A 8 -17.19 -23.65 83.44
CA THR A 8 -16.33 -23.56 82.26
C THR A 8 -15.63 -24.90 82.00
N ALA A 9 -15.81 -25.47 80.80
CA ALA A 9 -15.03 -26.61 80.34
C ALA A 9 -14.13 -26.20 79.17
N LEU A 10 -12.83 -26.44 79.33
CA LEU A 10 -11.79 -26.32 78.30
C LEU A 10 -12.04 -27.33 77.16
N PRO A 11 -11.76 -26.98 75.90
CA PRO A 11 -11.87 -27.92 74.79
C PRO A 11 -10.69 -28.89 74.80
N VAL A 12 -11.02 -30.18 74.70
CA VAL A 12 -10.07 -31.26 74.41
C VAL A 12 -9.66 -31.12 72.94
N LEU A 13 -8.36 -30.96 72.68
CA LEU A 13 -7.76 -31.04 71.35
C LEU A 13 -7.99 -32.44 70.76
N GLY A 14 -8.96 -32.54 69.85
CA GLY A 14 -9.00 -33.62 68.87
C GLY A 14 -7.99 -33.32 67.77
N LEU A 15 -6.95 -34.15 67.66
CA LEU A 15 -6.06 -34.17 66.50
C LEU A 15 -6.89 -34.47 65.25
N ALA A 16 -7.18 -33.44 64.46
CA ALA A 16 -7.68 -33.61 63.10
C ALA A 16 -6.57 -34.27 62.28
N VAL A 17 -6.83 -35.50 61.84
CA VAL A 17 -6.08 -36.09 60.72
C VAL A 17 -6.33 -35.17 59.52
N PRO A 18 -5.30 -34.63 58.86
CA PRO A 18 -5.53 -33.83 57.67
C PRO A 18 -6.23 -34.72 56.64
N ALA A 19 -7.33 -34.22 56.07
CA ALA A 19 -7.92 -34.84 54.89
C ALA A 19 -6.81 -35.02 53.87
N ALA A 20 -6.62 -36.25 53.38
CA ALA A 20 -5.70 -36.51 52.28
C ALA A 20 -6.04 -35.54 51.15
N ALA A 21 -5.07 -34.72 50.75
CA ALA A 21 -5.18 -33.89 49.56
C ALA A 21 -5.60 -34.84 48.43
N GLN A 22 -6.77 -34.59 47.85
CA GLN A 22 -7.24 -35.32 46.70
C GLN A 22 -6.20 -35.08 45.61
N ALA A 23 -5.49 -36.14 45.21
CA ALA A 23 -4.49 -36.03 44.16
C ALA A 23 -5.15 -35.37 42.94
N ALA A 24 -4.53 -34.34 42.39
CA ALA A 24 -5.00 -33.73 41.15
C ALA A 24 -5.17 -34.84 40.09
N ASP A 25 -6.21 -34.71 39.26
CA ASP A 25 -6.40 -35.61 38.13
C ASP A 25 -5.07 -35.69 37.35
N PRO A 26 -4.51 -36.88 37.06
CA PRO A 26 -3.26 -37.00 36.30
C PRO A 26 -3.27 -36.22 34.97
N ALA A 27 -4.45 -35.97 34.39
CA ALA A 27 -4.62 -35.13 33.22
C ALA A 27 -4.29 -33.65 33.43
N LEU A 28 -4.32 -33.16 34.67
CA LEU A 28 -4.03 -31.77 35.06
C LEU A 28 -2.64 -31.62 35.71
N ASP A 29 -1.85 -32.69 35.76
CA ASP A 29 -0.44 -32.62 36.14
C ASP A 29 0.40 -32.38 34.88
N TRP A 30 0.91 -31.16 34.72
CA TRP A 30 1.68 -30.74 33.55
C TRP A 30 3.00 -31.49 33.38
N HIS A 31 3.51 -32.16 34.42
CA HIS A 31 4.64 -33.09 34.31
C HIS A 31 4.29 -34.35 33.51
N ASN A 32 3.02 -34.59 33.18
CA ASN A 32 2.60 -35.70 32.33
C ASN A 32 2.50 -35.32 30.85
N TYR A 33 2.94 -34.13 30.45
CA TYR A 33 2.94 -33.71 29.04
C TYR A 33 4.33 -33.33 28.55
N GLU A 34 4.50 -33.44 27.24
CA GLU A 34 5.72 -33.08 26.51
C GLU A 34 5.35 -32.28 25.27
N LYS A 35 5.78 -31.01 25.16
CA LYS A 35 5.78 -30.25 23.90
C LYS A 35 7.06 -30.55 23.11
N ILE A 36 7.00 -31.54 22.23
CA ILE A 36 8.12 -32.04 21.44
C ILE A 36 8.29 -31.18 20.18
N THR A 37 9.47 -30.61 19.97
CA THR A 37 9.80 -29.91 18.72
C THR A 37 9.97 -30.92 17.58
N LEU A 38 9.16 -30.82 16.53
CA LEU A 38 9.30 -31.63 15.31
C LEU A 38 10.21 -30.96 14.29
N THR A 39 10.07 -29.65 14.11
CA THR A 39 10.93 -28.87 13.23
C THR A 39 10.87 -27.37 13.54
N LYS A 40 11.95 -26.67 13.21
CA LYS A 40 12.03 -25.20 13.16
C LYS A 40 12.03 -24.67 11.71
N ASN A 41 11.91 -25.55 10.72
CA ASN A 41 11.92 -25.22 9.29
C ASN A 41 10.48 -25.10 8.76
N VAL A 42 9.74 -24.11 9.22
CA VAL A 42 8.30 -23.96 8.93
C VAL A 42 7.95 -22.89 7.90
N GLY A 43 8.93 -22.11 7.43
CA GLY A 43 8.64 -20.91 6.62
C GLY A 43 7.93 -19.85 7.47
N GLU A 44 7.12 -18.99 6.84
CA GLU A 44 6.14 -18.16 7.55
C GLU A 44 4.86 -18.99 7.75
N PRO A 45 4.70 -19.68 8.89
CA PRO A 45 3.74 -20.76 9.01
C PRO A 45 2.31 -20.23 9.05
N ILE A 46 1.39 -20.90 8.35
CA ILE A 46 -0.03 -20.59 8.44
C ILE A 46 -0.79 -21.81 8.94
N ASP A 47 -0.88 -22.90 8.20
CA ASP A 47 -1.82 -23.99 8.52
C ASP A 47 -1.13 -25.35 8.52
N LEU A 48 -1.70 -26.34 9.23
CA LEU A 48 -1.19 -27.71 9.27
C LEU A 48 -2.27 -28.76 9.00
N ALA A 49 -1.84 -29.92 8.47
CA ALA A 49 -2.68 -31.09 8.29
C ALA A 49 -1.91 -32.38 8.64
N VAL A 50 -2.42 -33.16 9.60
CA VAL A 50 -1.79 -34.43 10.02
C VAL A 50 -2.25 -35.59 9.14
N LEU A 51 -1.32 -36.21 8.41
CA LEU A 51 -1.58 -37.35 7.56
C LEU A 51 -1.85 -38.63 8.39
N PRO A 52 -2.56 -39.64 7.84
CA PRO A 52 -2.84 -40.90 8.52
C PRO A 52 -1.60 -41.68 9.01
N ASP A 53 -0.42 -41.37 8.48
CA ASP A 53 0.87 -41.97 8.88
C ASP A 53 1.70 -41.09 9.85
N ASN A 54 1.07 -40.06 10.41
CA ASN A 54 1.60 -39.04 11.33
C ASN A 54 2.60 -38.07 10.73
N ARG A 55 2.86 -38.10 9.42
CA ARG A 55 3.56 -36.99 8.76
C ARG A 55 2.65 -35.75 8.73
N VAL A 56 3.25 -34.57 8.71
CA VAL A 56 2.49 -33.32 8.79
C VAL A 56 2.73 -32.50 7.54
N LEU A 57 1.67 -32.18 6.80
CA LEU A 57 1.70 -31.12 5.81
C LEU A 57 1.52 -29.78 6.51
N HIS A 58 2.25 -28.76 6.10
CA HIS A 58 2.04 -27.39 6.59
C HIS A 58 2.34 -26.38 5.50
N THR A 59 1.68 -25.22 5.58
CA THR A 59 1.83 -24.13 4.62
C THR A 59 2.75 -23.05 5.15
N ALA A 60 3.46 -22.38 4.23
CA ALA A 60 3.87 -21.02 4.47
C ALA A 60 3.12 -20.05 3.56
N ARG A 61 2.83 -18.85 4.08
CA ARG A 61 2.11 -17.80 3.35
C ARG A 61 2.73 -17.46 2.00
N SER A 62 4.04 -17.65 1.90
CA SER A 62 4.85 -17.49 0.69
C SER A 62 4.41 -18.37 -0.51
N GLY A 63 3.57 -19.39 -0.28
CA GLY A 63 3.08 -20.31 -1.31
C GLY A 63 3.66 -21.72 -1.21
N GLU A 64 4.46 -22.01 -0.18
CA GLU A 64 5.15 -23.30 -0.05
C GLU A 64 4.34 -24.28 0.79
N VAL A 65 4.16 -25.49 0.28
CA VAL A 65 3.65 -26.65 1.03
C VAL A 65 4.84 -27.48 1.46
N ARG A 66 4.94 -27.74 2.77
CA ARG A 66 6.01 -28.50 3.40
C ARG A 66 5.47 -29.81 3.97
N LEU A 67 6.35 -30.80 4.05
CA LEU A 67 6.10 -32.08 4.70
C LEU A 67 7.15 -32.29 5.79
N THR A 68 6.71 -32.45 7.03
CA THR A 68 7.54 -32.87 8.15
C THR A 68 7.27 -34.33 8.49
N ASP A 69 8.32 -35.13 8.61
CA ASP A 69 8.24 -36.51 9.07
C ASP A 69 8.79 -36.64 10.50
N PRO A 70 7.91 -36.80 11.51
CA PRO A 70 8.32 -36.93 12.91
C PRO A 70 9.27 -38.10 13.18
N LYS A 71 9.27 -39.16 12.37
CA LYS A 71 10.15 -40.33 12.57
C LYS A 71 11.59 -40.03 12.19
N THR A 72 11.80 -39.09 11.29
CA THR A 72 13.13 -38.74 10.78
C THR A 72 13.59 -37.36 11.22
N GLY A 73 12.68 -36.51 11.70
CA GLY A 73 12.94 -35.10 12.04
C GLY A 73 13.17 -34.21 10.81
N VAL A 74 12.91 -34.74 9.61
CA VAL A 74 13.19 -34.05 8.34
C VAL A 74 11.98 -33.26 7.89
N THR A 75 12.22 -32.04 7.40
CA THR A 75 11.19 -31.20 6.77
C THR A 75 11.62 -30.80 5.37
N LYS A 76 10.73 -30.95 4.38
CA LYS A 76 10.98 -30.61 2.98
C LYS A 76 9.89 -29.71 2.43
N VAL A 77 10.25 -28.76 1.57
CA VAL A 77 9.28 -28.13 0.67
C VAL A 77 8.93 -29.17 -0.40
N VAL A 78 7.66 -29.60 -0.43
CA VAL A 78 7.17 -30.65 -1.32
C VAL A 78 6.42 -30.10 -2.53
N SER A 79 5.90 -28.86 -2.45
CA SER A 79 5.24 -28.17 -3.55
C SER A 79 5.27 -26.66 -3.34
N THR A 80 5.16 -25.88 -4.42
CA THR A 80 5.08 -24.41 -4.36
C THR A 80 3.96 -23.92 -5.29
N ILE A 81 3.02 -23.16 -4.73
CA ILE A 81 1.90 -22.53 -5.42
C ILE A 81 2.25 -21.06 -5.71
N PRO A 82 2.14 -20.58 -6.96
CA PRO A 82 2.33 -19.17 -7.26
C PRO A 82 1.22 -18.30 -6.65
N VAL A 83 1.57 -17.53 -5.63
CA VAL A 83 0.60 -16.68 -4.90
C VAL A 83 0.86 -15.18 -5.08
N TYR A 84 -0.21 -14.39 -5.03
CA TYR A 84 -0.18 -12.95 -4.83
C TYR A 84 0.12 -12.67 -3.35
N GLN A 85 1.12 -11.82 -3.09
CA GLN A 85 1.52 -11.45 -1.74
C GLN A 85 1.42 -9.94 -1.55
N ASN A 86 0.46 -9.54 -0.74
CA ASN A 86 0.33 -8.19 -0.19
C ASN A 86 -0.52 -8.32 1.08
N SER A 87 -0.08 -7.72 2.19
CA SER A 87 -0.74 -7.94 3.47
C SER A 87 -0.84 -9.44 3.80
N GLU A 88 -1.94 -9.91 4.39
CA GLU A 88 -2.16 -11.32 4.76
C GLU A 88 -2.39 -12.26 3.56
N MET A 89 -2.45 -11.74 2.33
CA MET A 89 -2.69 -12.56 1.13
C MET A 89 -1.50 -13.47 0.84
N GLY A 90 -1.81 -14.68 0.38
CA GLY A 90 -0.84 -15.76 0.19
C GLY A 90 -1.51 -17.13 0.19
N LEU A 91 -0.74 -18.17 0.52
CA LEU A 91 -1.29 -19.50 0.79
C LEU A 91 -1.74 -19.56 2.25
N GLN A 92 -3.04 -19.82 2.48
CA GLN A 92 -3.60 -19.92 3.83
C GLN A 92 -3.60 -21.38 4.28
N THR A 93 -4.51 -22.17 3.73
CA THR A 93 -4.87 -23.48 4.29
C THR A 93 -4.30 -24.67 3.55
N VAL A 94 -4.07 -25.75 4.30
CA VAL A 94 -3.92 -27.13 3.83
C VAL A 94 -4.82 -28.03 4.65
N THR A 95 -5.74 -28.75 4.01
CA THR A 95 -6.58 -29.73 4.71
C THR A 95 -6.77 -31.00 3.88
N LEU A 96 -7.08 -32.11 4.56
CA LEU A 96 -7.26 -33.41 3.94
C LEU A 96 -8.73 -33.67 3.66
N ASP A 97 -9.03 -34.27 2.51
CA ASP A 97 -10.36 -34.80 2.25
C ASP A 97 -10.74 -35.88 3.30
N PRO A 98 -11.99 -35.96 3.78
CA PRO A 98 -12.39 -37.00 4.73
C PRO A 98 -12.11 -38.44 4.25
N GLY A 99 -12.10 -38.65 2.93
CA GLY A 99 -11.73 -39.91 2.26
C GLY A 99 -10.26 -39.99 1.85
N PHE A 100 -9.36 -39.17 2.41
CA PHE A 100 -7.97 -39.03 1.98
C PHE A 100 -7.21 -40.36 1.86
N ALA A 101 -7.42 -41.29 2.78
CA ALA A 101 -6.77 -42.61 2.76
C ALA A 101 -7.07 -43.42 1.48
N GLU A 102 -8.16 -43.10 0.79
CA GLU A 102 -8.58 -43.76 -0.45
C GLU A 102 -8.36 -42.87 -1.68
N ASN A 103 -8.70 -41.58 -1.56
CA ASN A 103 -8.73 -40.67 -2.70
C ASN A 103 -7.50 -39.78 -2.83
N ASN A 104 -6.70 -39.59 -1.77
CA ASN A 104 -5.51 -38.74 -1.75
C ASN A 104 -5.76 -37.27 -2.16
N TRP A 105 -6.93 -36.70 -1.89
CA TRP A 105 -7.21 -35.29 -2.15
C TRP A 105 -6.74 -34.38 -1.01
N VAL A 106 -5.98 -33.34 -1.35
CA VAL A 106 -5.55 -32.27 -0.44
C VAL A 106 -6.14 -30.96 -0.94
N TYR A 107 -6.78 -30.21 -0.06
CA TYR A 107 -7.37 -28.91 -0.34
C TYR A 107 -6.42 -27.79 0.06
N LEU A 108 -6.34 -26.75 -0.77
CA LEU A 108 -5.60 -25.52 -0.49
C LEU A 108 -6.50 -24.30 -0.70
N PHE A 109 -6.43 -23.32 0.20
CA PHE A 109 -7.03 -22.00 0.01
C PHE A 109 -5.93 -20.94 -0.14
N TYR A 110 -5.93 -20.20 -1.25
CA TYR A 110 -4.85 -19.26 -1.55
C TYR A 110 -5.26 -18.08 -2.43
N SER A 111 -4.39 -17.06 -2.43
CA SER A 111 -4.48 -15.88 -3.27
C SER A 111 -3.71 -16.08 -4.59
N PRO A 112 -4.36 -16.39 -5.73
CA PRO A 112 -3.67 -16.57 -7.00
C PRO A 112 -3.09 -15.25 -7.54
N LYS A 113 -2.01 -15.35 -8.33
CA LYS A 113 -1.51 -14.21 -9.11
C LYS A 113 -2.48 -13.88 -10.25
N LEU A 114 -3.00 -12.65 -10.24
CA LEU A 114 -3.90 -12.11 -11.27
C LEU A 114 -3.26 -10.91 -11.96
N ASN A 115 -4.00 -10.27 -12.88
CA ASN A 115 -3.61 -9.00 -13.52
C ASN A 115 -3.91 -7.76 -12.65
N THR A 116 -4.21 -7.96 -11.36
CA THR A 116 -4.40 -6.87 -10.40
C THR A 116 -3.06 -6.21 -10.07
N PRO A 117 -3.01 -4.89 -9.77
CA PRO A 117 -1.77 -4.25 -9.39
C PRO A 117 -1.13 -4.88 -8.12
N PRO A 118 0.21 -4.92 -8.04
CA PRO A 118 0.91 -5.29 -6.81
C PRO A 118 0.83 -4.16 -5.77
N GLY A 119 1.07 -4.49 -4.50
CA GLY A 119 1.09 -3.52 -3.41
C GLY A 119 -0.30 -3.01 -3.00
N SER A 120 -0.33 -1.92 -2.24
CA SER A 120 -1.54 -1.38 -1.63
C SER A 120 -2.33 -0.45 -2.56
N ALA A 121 -3.64 -0.59 -2.55
CA ALA A 121 -4.57 0.28 -3.25
C ALA A 121 -4.75 1.60 -2.49
N PRO A 122 -4.95 2.73 -3.17
CA PRO A 122 -5.11 4.01 -2.49
C PRO A 122 -6.43 4.06 -1.70
N ASN A 123 -6.43 4.77 -0.58
CA ASN A 123 -7.63 4.96 0.25
C ASN A 123 -8.71 5.83 -0.41
N THR A 124 -8.31 6.69 -1.37
CA THR A 124 -9.20 7.58 -2.11
C THR A 124 -8.86 7.58 -3.60
N LEU A 125 -9.83 7.98 -4.44
CA LEU A 125 -9.64 8.07 -5.88
C LEU A 125 -8.49 9.03 -6.24
N PRO A 126 -7.60 8.63 -7.16
CA PRO A 126 -6.65 9.57 -7.76
C PRO A 126 -7.38 10.75 -8.42
N ALA A 127 -6.71 11.90 -8.47
CA ALA A 127 -7.29 13.10 -9.06
C ALA A 127 -7.77 12.87 -10.51
N GLY A 128 -9.06 13.13 -10.75
CA GLY A 128 -9.70 12.96 -12.07
C GLY A 128 -10.22 11.55 -12.36
N ALA A 129 -10.06 10.60 -11.43
CA ALA A 129 -10.67 9.27 -11.53
C ALA A 129 -12.13 9.25 -11.01
N ASP A 130 -12.87 8.21 -11.38
CA ASP A 130 -14.19 7.87 -10.86
C ASP A 130 -14.19 6.42 -10.31
N ASP A 131 -15.33 5.95 -9.79
CA ASP A 131 -15.44 4.62 -9.18
C ASP A 131 -15.05 3.45 -10.13
N SER A 132 -14.99 3.66 -11.45
CA SER A 132 -14.50 2.64 -12.39
C SER A 132 -13.02 2.31 -12.18
N TYR A 133 -12.25 3.20 -11.54
CA TYR A 133 -10.86 2.98 -11.16
C TYR A 133 -10.69 1.75 -10.26
N TRP A 134 -11.66 1.46 -9.38
CA TRP A 134 -11.54 0.37 -8.42
C TRP A 134 -11.53 -1.02 -9.06
N LYS A 135 -12.09 -1.16 -10.27
CA LYS A 135 -12.17 -2.45 -10.99
C LYS A 135 -10.84 -3.14 -11.20
N GLN A 136 -9.75 -2.37 -11.34
CA GLN A 136 -8.41 -2.96 -11.52
C GLN A 136 -7.93 -3.73 -10.26
N TRP A 137 -8.52 -3.46 -9.10
CA TRP A 137 -8.19 -4.08 -7.82
C TRP A 137 -9.15 -5.23 -7.49
N GLU A 138 -10.17 -5.51 -8.30
CA GLU A 138 -11.05 -6.67 -8.10
C GLU A 138 -10.30 -7.98 -8.44
N GLY A 139 -10.22 -8.89 -7.47
CA GLY A 139 -9.64 -10.21 -7.61
C GLY A 139 -10.46 -11.25 -6.87
N TYR A 140 -9.86 -12.42 -6.62
CA TYR A 140 -10.45 -13.45 -5.78
C TYR A 140 -9.36 -14.31 -5.12
N ASP A 141 -9.67 -14.84 -3.94
CA ASP A 141 -8.99 -16.01 -3.37
C ASP A 141 -9.73 -17.28 -3.81
N VAL A 142 -9.04 -18.41 -3.86
CA VAL A 142 -9.58 -19.67 -4.43
C VAL A 142 -9.34 -20.84 -3.50
N LEU A 143 -10.37 -21.66 -3.32
CA LEU A 143 -10.26 -23.00 -2.76
C LEU A 143 -10.13 -23.98 -3.91
N SER A 144 -9.01 -24.71 -3.96
CA SER A 144 -8.74 -25.77 -4.93
C SER A 144 -8.36 -27.07 -4.21
N ARG A 145 -8.44 -28.21 -4.91
CA ARG A 145 -7.84 -29.47 -4.43
C ARG A 145 -6.90 -30.11 -5.45
N PHE A 146 -5.94 -30.87 -4.95
CA PHE A 146 -4.85 -31.51 -5.69
C PHE A 146 -4.64 -32.95 -5.21
N LYS A 147 -4.18 -33.83 -6.09
CA LYS A 147 -3.82 -35.19 -5.71
C LYS A 147 -2.47 -35.22 -5.01
N TRP A 148 -2.42 -35.87 -3.86
CA TRP A 148 -1.21 -36.23 -3.15
C TRP A 148 -0.59 -37.50 -3.75
N THR A 149 0.71 -37.45 -4.05
CA THR A 149 1.44 -38.56 -4.67
C THR A 149 2.15 -39.46 -3.64
N GLY A 150 2.15 -39.07 -2.36
CA GLY A 150 2.97 -39.66 -1.31
C GLY A 150 4.22 -38.82 -0.98
N GLU A 151 4.68 -38.01 -1.94
CA GLU A 151 5.89 -37.18 -1.82
C GLU A 151 5.64 -35.69 -2.14
N SER A 152 4.65 -35.36 -2.98
CA SER A 152 4.30 -34.01 -3.42
C SER A 152 2.84 -33.90 -3.91
N LEU A 153 2.37 -32.67 -4.15
CA LEU A 153 1.10 -32.43 -4.84
C LEU A 153 1.31 -32.51 -6.37
N ASP A 154 0.45 -33.26 -7.06
CA ASP A 154 0.37 -33.21 -8.53
C ASP A 154 -0.44 -31.98 -8.96
N LEU A 155 0.27 -30.89 -9.24
CA LEU A 155 -0.35 -29.62 -9.63
C LEU A 155 -1.16 -29.69 -10.93
N SER A 156 -0.99 -30.72 -11.76
CA SER A 156 -1.79 -30.91 -12.98
C SER A 156 -3.21 -31.40 -12.71
N THR A 157 -3.49 -31.85 -11.48
CA THR A 157 -4.79 -32.39 -11.05
C THR A 157 -5.70 -31.37 -10.41
N GLU A 158 -5.33 -30.08 -10.47
CA GLU A 158 -6.09 -28.99 -9.85
C GLU A 158 -7.58 -29.05 -10.22
N GLN A 159 -8.42 -29.00 -9.18
CA GLN A 159 -9.84 -28.72 -9.30
C GLN A 159 -10.16 -27.48 -8.48
N GLU A 160 -10.42 -26.36 -9.15
CA GLU A 160 -10.95 -25.14 -8.51
C GLU A 160 -12.40 -25.39 -8.06
N ILE A 161 -12.67 -25.20 -6.78
CA ILE A 161 -13.98 -25.47 -6.16
C ILE A 161 -14.82 -24.20 -6.08
N ILE A 162 -14.29 -23.16 -5.46
CA ILE A 162 -14.99 -21.89 -5.25
C ILE A 162 -14.01 -20.72 -5.20
N ARG A 163 -14.44 -19.58 -5.75
CA ARG A 163 -13.72 -18.31 -5.73
C ARG A 163 -14.42 -17.33 -4.79
N ILE A 164 -13.65 -16.75 -3.87
CA ILE A 164 -14.11 -15.75 -2.91
C ILE A 164 -13.67 -14.38 -3.42
N PRO A 165 -14.60 -13.47 -3.78
CA PRO A 165 -14.24 -12.13 -4.24
C PRO A 165 -13.35 -11.41 -3.22
N THR A 166 -12.37 -10.66 -3.70
CA THR A 166 -11.49 -9.84 -2.84
C THR A 166 -11.09 -8.56 -3.56
N ASN A 167 -10.89 -7.48 -2.81
CA ASN A 167 -10.27 -6.26 -3.30
C ASN A 167 -8.77 -6.34 -2.99
N ARG A 168 -7.95 -6.61 -4.01
CA ARG A 168 -6.49 -6.62 -3.93
C ARG A 168 -5.96 -5.24 -3.53
N GLY A 169 -4.78 -5.23 -2.92
CA GLY A 169 -4.20 -4.01 -2.35
C GLY A 169 -4.94 -3.44 -1.14
N GLN A 170 -5.97 -4.11 -0.62
CA GLN A 170 -6.51 -3.83 0.70
C GLN A 170 -5.85 -4.73 1.72
N CYS A 171 -5.51 -4.15 2.87
CA CYS A 171 -5.04 -4.93 3.99
C CYS A 171 -6.23 -5.66 4.62
N CYS A 172 -6.01 -6.98 4.64
CA CYS A 172 -6.24 -7.86 5.76
C CYS A 172 -7.65 -8.48 5.88
N HIS A 173 -7.72 -9.48 6.76
CA HIS A 173 -8.84 -10.38 7.01
C HIS A 173 -9.12 -11.29 5.83
N VAL A 174 -8.15 -12.16 5.52
CA VAL A 174 -8.33 -13.25 4.55
C VAL A 174 -9.07 -14.43 5.18
N ALA A 175 -8.81 -14.72 6.46
CA ALA A 175 -9.16 -15.99 7.11
C ALA A 175 -8.68 -17.18 6.26
N GLY A 176 -9.56 -18.14 5.98
CA GLY A 176 -9.34 -19.13 4.92
C GLY A 176 -9.30 -20.58 5.36
N ASP A 177 -9.73 -20.87 6.59
CA ASP A 177 -9.66 -22.21 7.16
C ASP A 177 -10.74 -23.15 6.64
N VAL A 178 -10.45 -24.45 6.58
CA VAL A 178 -11.31 -25.46 5.94
C VAL A 178 -11.35 -26.75 6.77
N ASP A 179 -12.57 -27.20 7.08
CA ASP A 179 -12.81 -28.51 7.70
C ASP A 179 -14.15 -29.10 7.22
N PHE A 180 -14.43 -30.33 7.60
CA PHE A 180 -15.54 -31.13 7.09
C PHE A 180 -16.40 -31.71 8.22
N ASP A 181 -17.72 -31.71 8.02
CA ASP A 181 -18.61 -32.51 8.86
C ASP A 181 -18.52 -34.01 8.52
N ALA A 182 -19.12 -34.84 9.38
CA ALA A 182 -19.15 -36.29 9.20
C ALA A 182 -19.94 -36.77 7.97
N GLN A 183 -20.65 -35.88 7.26
CA GLN A 183 -21.34 -36.17 6.00
C GLN A 183 -20.49 -35.78 4.78
N GLY A 184 -19.29 -35.24 4.99
CA GLY A 184 -18.40 -34.78 3.92
C GLY A 184 -18.81 -33.42 3.34
N ASN A 185 -19.62 -32.62 4.05
CA ASN A 185 -19.82 -31.23 3.66
C ASN A 185 -18.60 -30.42 4.12
N LEU A 186 -18.08 -29.61 3.21
CA LEU A 186 -16.97 -28.71 3.41
C LEU A 186 -17.47 -27.41 4.02
N TYR A 187 -16.77 -26.94 5.04
CA TYR A 187 -16.90 -25.60 5.59
C TYR A 187 -15.66 -24.78 5.24
N LEU A 188 -15.84 -23.51 4.87
CA LEU A 188 -14.75 -22.57 4.56
C LEU A 188 -15.01 -21.25 5.29
N SER A 189 -14.06 -20.82 6.13
CA SER A 189 -14.08 -19.49 6.74
C SER A 189 -13.52 -18.45 5.78
N THR A 190 -14.14 -17.28 5.71
CA THR A 190 -13.69 -16.16 4.86
C THR A 190 -13.74 -14.85 5.64
N GLY A 191 -12.69 -14.06 5.56
CA GLY A 191 -12.65 -12.74 6.20
C GLY A 191 -13.34 -11.66 5.36
N GLY A 192 -13.64 -10.54 6.00
CA GLY A 192 -14.38 -9.41 5.43
C GLY A 192 -13.61 -8.60 4.37
N ASN A 193 -12.28 -8.76 4.32
CA ASN A 193 -11.38 -8.01 3.45
C ASN A 193 -11.45 -6.48 3.68
N THR A 194 -11.55 -6.03 4.94
CA THR A 194 -11.69 -4.61 5.31
C THR A 194 -10.85 -4.31 6.55
N PRO A 195 -9.92 -3.35 6.52
CA PRO A 195 -9.13 -2.99 7.70
C PRO A 195 -9.89 -2.06 8.65
N ALA A 196 -9.63 -2.18 9.96
CA ALA A 196 -10.10 -1.22 10.96
C ALA A 196 -9.20 0.04 11.07
N SER A 197 -8.03 0.03 10.41
CA SER A 197 -7.08 1.14 10.30
C SER A 197 -7.37 2.13 9.16
N GLY A 198 -8.59 2.10 8.60
CA GLY A 198 -9.00 3.01 7.54
C GLY A 198 -9.10 4.48 7.99
N PRO A 199 -9.03 5.46 7.07
CA PRO A 199 -9.12 6.88 7.40
C PRO A 199 -10.38 7.22 8.22
N ASN A 200 -10.18 7.87 9.37
CA ASN A 200 -11.20 8.26 10.36
C ASN A 200 -11.96 7.10 11.04
N VAL A 201 -11.57 5.84 10.79
CA VAL A 201 -12.18 4.67 11.44
C VAL A 201 -11.77 4.61 12.91
N ASN A 202 -10.52 4.93 13.23
CA ASN A 202 -9.99 5.01 14.60
C ASN A 202 -10.21 3.71 15.41
N GLY A 203 -10.07 2.55 14.78
CA GLY A 203 -10.24 1.25 15.43
C GLY A 203 -11.70 0.82 15.70
N TYR A 204 -12.71 1.58 15.31
CA TYR A 204 -14.13 1.15 15.42
C TYR A 204 -14.59 0.41 14.17
N THR A 205 -15.90 0.16 14.04
CA THR A 205 -16.49 -0.45 12.83
C THR A 205 -16.13 0.32 11.54
N PRO A 206 -15.46 -0.32 10.54
CA PRO A 206 -15.08 0.30 9.28
C PRO A 206 -16.25 0.23 8.28
N ILE A 207 -17.05 1.29 8.24
CA ILE A 207 -18.23 1.38 7.37
C ILE A 207 -18.15 2.58 6.41
N ASN A 208 -16.94 2.97 5.99
CA ASN A 208 -16.73 4.17 5.20
C ASN A 208 -17.10 3.97 3.73
N ASP A 209 -18.33 4.33 3.39
CA ASP A 209 -18.85 4.28 2.02
C ASP A 209 -18.95 5.68 1.39
N ALA A 210 -18.25 6.69 1.91
CA ALA A 210 -18.31 8.05 1.39
C ALA A 210 -17.83 8.12 -0.09
N PRO A 211 -18.42 8.99 -0.94
CA PRO A 211 -18.02 9.13 -2.34
C PRO A 211 -16.51 9.42 -2.50
N GLY A 212 -15.87 8.71 -3.43
CA GLY A 212 -14.44 8.82 -3.71
C GLY A 212 -13.51 8.02 -2.80
N TYR A 213 -14.01 7.41 -1.72
CA TYR A 213 -13.25 6.46 -0.92
C TYR A 213 -13.25 5.06 -1.54
N ASN A 214 -12.20 4.31 -1.23
CA ASN A 214 -12.01 2.93 -1.67
C ASN A 214 -13.12 2.03 -1.09
N PRO A 215 -13.79 1.18 -1.91
CA PRO A 215 -14.80 0.26 -1.41
C PRO A 215 -14.27 -0.68 -0.32
N GLY A 216 -12.97 -0.98 -0.32
CA GLY A 216 -12.30 -1.78 0.70
C GLY A 216 -12.37 -1.26 2.13
N LEU A 217 -12.88 -0.04 2.35
CA LEU A 217 -13.03 0.61 3.66
C LEU A 217 -14.45 0.49 4.25
N ASP A 218 -15.35 -0.23 3.56
CA ASP A 218 -16.73 -0.46 4.00
C ASP A 218 -17.03 -1.95 4.13
N GLU A 219 -16.98 -2.43 5.37
CA GLU A 219 -17.20 -3.82 5.74
C GLU A 219 -18.63 -4.31 5.44
N ARG A 220 -19.58 -3.38 5.35
CA ARG A 220 -20.97 -3.70 5.00
C ARG A 220 -21.08 -4.31 3.61
N ARG A 221 -20.13 -4.06 2.69
CA ARG A 221 -20.13 -4.68 1.35
C ARG A 221 -19.83 -6.18 1.37
N GLY A 222 -19.14 -6.66 2.42
CA GLY A 222 -18.65 -8.02 2.59
C GLY A 222 -19.41 -8.73 3.70
N ALA A 223 -18.92 -8.65 4.93
CA ALA A 223 -19.47 -9.35 6.10
C ALA A 223 -20.99 -9.13 6.27
N GLY A 224 -21.44 -7.88 6.14
CA GLY A 224 -22.85 -7.49 6.24
C GLY A 224 -23.70 -7.71 4.98
N ASN A 225 -23.13 -8.21 3.87
CA ASN A 225 -23.83 -8.39 2.60
C ASN A 225 -24.24 -9.86 2.42
N THR A 226 -25.54 -10.10 2.24
CA THR A 226 -26.09 -11.45 2.04
C THR A 226 -25.78 -12.03 0.66
N ASN A 227 -25.35 -11.19 -0.29
CA ASN A 227 -25.03 -11.56 -1.67
C ASN A 227 -23.52 -11.55 -1.96
N ASP A 228 -22.69 -11.58 -0.91
CA ASP A 228 -21.23 -11.63 -0.99
C ASP A 228 -20.70 -12.82 -0.15
N LEU A 229 -19.54 -13.35 -0.49
CA LEU A 229 -18.94 -14.51 0.18
C LEU A 229 -17.88 -14.15 1.22
N ARG A 230 -17.50 -12.87 1.35
CA ARG A 230 -16.54 -12.40 2.36
C ARG A 230 -17.19 -12.22 3.72
N GLY A 231 -16.44 -12.47 4.79
CA GLY A 231 -16.91 -12.37 6.18
C GLY A 231 -17.98 -13.40 6.50
N LYS A 232 -17.76 -14.66 6.11
CA LYS A 232 -18.72 -15.78 6.18
C LYS A 232 -18.05 -17.06 6.69
N ILE A 233 -18.86 -18.00 7.16
CA ILE A 233 -18.54 -19.42 7.07
C ILE A 233 -19.48 -20.00 6.01
N LEU A 234 -18.89 -20.55 4.96
CA LEU A 234 -19.59 -21.18 3.86
C LEU A 234 -19.73 -22.68 4.13
N ARG A 235 -20.81 -23.30 3.66
CA ARG A 235 -21.02 -24.75 3.71
C ARG A 235 -21.48 -25.28 2.36
N ILE A 236 -20.70 -26.17 1.76
CA ILE A 236 -20.95 -26.77 0.45
C ILE A 236 -20.68 -28.28 0.47
N HIS A 237 -21.20 -29.02 -0.50
CA HIS A 237 -20.81 -30.41 -0.73
C HIS A 237 -20.04 -30.52 -2.04
N VAL A 238 -18.76 -30.92 -1.98
CA VAL A 238 -17.88 -30.99 -3.15
C VAL A 238 -18.04 -32.35 -3.84
N ASN A 239 -18.39 -32.33 -5.12
CA ASN A 239 -18.54 -33.51 -5.96
C ASN A 239 -17.18 -34.02 -6.45
N ASP A 240 -17.12 -35.26 -6.96
CA ASP A 240 -15.90 -35.90 -7.47
C ASP A 240 -15.21 -35.12 -8.61
N ASP A 241 -15.97 -34.37 -9.41
CA ASP A 241 -15.45 -33.57 -10.53
C ASP A 241 -14.96 -32.18 -10.12
N GLY A 242 -15.06 -31.83 -8.83
CA GLY A 242 -14.68 -30.52 -8.29
C GLY A 242 -15.79 -29.48 -8.34
N SER A 243 -16.93 -29.76 -8.98
CA SER A 243 -18.14 -28.94 -8.79
C SER A 243 -18.68 -29.10 -7.37
N TYR A 244 -19.61 -28.25 -6.95
CA TYR A 244 -20.26 -28.39 -5.65
C TYR A 244 -21.78 -28.26 -5.73
N THR A 245 -22.46 -28.78 -4.70
CA THR A 245 -23.88 -28.59 -4.43
C THR A 245 -24.09 -27.90 -3.09
N ILE A 246 -25.31 -27.40 -2.85
CA ILE A 246 -25.67 -26.73 -1.59
C ILE A 246 -26.38 -27.73 -0.67
N PRO A 247 -25.82 -28.06 0.49
CA PRO A 247 -26.50 -28.85 1.51
C PRO A 247 -27.74 -28.13 2.06
N GLU A 248 -28.73 -28.91 2.52
CA GLU A 248 -29.86 -28.32 3.26
C GLU A 248 -29.39 -27.72 4.60
N GLY A 249 -30.08 -26.67 5.05
CA GLY A 249 -29.85 -26.06 6.36
C GLY A 249 -28.83 -24.91 6.39
N ASN A 250 -28.42 -24.38 5.23
CA ASN A 250 -27.72 -23.10 5.14
C ASN A 250 -28.67 -21.92 5.45
N LEU A 251 -28.10 -20.75 5.76
CA LEU A 251 -28.84 -19.56 6.19
C LEU A 251 -29.86 -19.09 5.16
N PHE A 252 -29.53 -19.24 3.88
CA PHE A 252 -30.40 -18.90 2.77
C PHE A 252 -30.66 -20.11 1.87
N ALA A 253 -31.93 -20.36 1.57
CA ALA A 253 -32.30 -21.44 0.67
C ALA A 253 -31.86 -21.14 -0.78
N PRO A 254 -31.45 -22.15 -1.57
CA PRO A 254 -31.15 -21.98 -2.99
C PRO A 254 -32.26 -21.26 -3.76
N GLY A 255 -31.88 -20.26 -4.55
CA GLY A 255 -32.82 -19.44 -5.35
C GLY A 255 -33.45 -18.26 -4.60
N THR A 256 -33.11 -18.04 -3.33
CA THR A 256 -33.55 -16.84 -2.59
C THR A 256 -32.93 -15.58 -3.21
N PRO A 257 -33.73 -14.61 -3.70
CA PRO A 257 -33.20 -13.41 -4.35
C PRO A 257 -32.28 -12.60 -3.43
N LEU A 258 -31.22 -12.02 -4.00
CA LEU A 258 -30.25 -11.15 -3.28
C LEU A 258 -29.49 -11.87 -2.16
N THR A 259 -29.35 -13.20 -2.25
CA THR A 259 -28.61 -13.98 -1.26
C THR A 259 -27.73 -15.04 -1.91
N ARG A 260 -26.68 -15.46 -1.19
CA ARG A 260 -25.82 -16.59 -1.55
C ARG A 260 -26.18 -17.82 -0.70
N PRO A 261 -26.62 -18.92 -1.33
CA PRO A 261 -27.03 -20.12 -0.59
C PRO A 261 -25.86 -20.90 0.01
N GLU A 262 -24.61 -20.56 -0.31
CA GLU A 262 -23.40 -21.12 0.31
C GLU A 262 -23.26 -20.69 1.78
N ILE A 263 -23.90 -19.60 2.20
CA ILE A 263 -23.70 -18.99 3.52
C ILE A 263 -24.35 -19.85 4.61
N PHE A 264 -23.54 -20.37 5.54
CA PHE A 264 -23.99 -20.98 6.78
C PHE A 264 -23.97 -19.97 7.94
N VAL A 265 -22.86 -19.24 8.10
CA VAL A 265 -22.75 -18.09 9.01
C VAL A 265 -22.42 -16.84 8.22
N MET A 266 -23.07 -15.72 8.57
CA MET A 266 -22.69 -14.39 8.07
C MET A 266 -22.32 -13.43 9.19
N GLY A 267 -21.76 -12.29 8.82
CA GLY A 267 -21.46 -11.22 9.77
C GLY A 267 -20.24 -11.54 10.62
N LEU A 268 -19.15 -11.99 9.97
CA LEU A 268 -17.86 -12.28 10.59
C LEU A 268 -16.80 -11.29 10.09
N ARG A 269 -15.84 -10.91 10.93
CA ARG A 269 -14.76 -9.98 10.55
C ARG A 269 -13.57 -10.73 9.98
N ASN A 270 -12.92 -11.54 10.80
CA ASN A 270 -11.77 -12.37 10.46
C ASN A 270 -11.82 -13.69 11.26
N PRO A 271 -12.65 -14.67 10.84
CA PRO A 271 -12.76 -15.97 11.49
C PRO A 271 -11.55 -16.84 11.13
N PHE A 272 -10.37 -16.49 11.64
CA PHE A 272 -9.08 -16.90 11.08
C PHE A 272 -8.84 -18.41 11.16
N ARG A 273 -9.20 -19.04 12.29
CA ARG A 273 -9.20 -20.50 12.48
C ARG A 273 -10.59 -21.01 12.86
N MET A 274 -10.97 -22.16 12.29
CA MET A 274 -12.27 -22.80 12.41
C MET A 274 -12.11 -24.32 12.50
N THR A 275 -12.97 -24.99 13.27
CA THR A 275 -13.06 -26.45 13.26
C THR A 275 -14.50 -26.91 13.24
N VAL A 276 -14.75 -28.06 12.64
CA VAL A 276 -16.02 -28.78 12.67
C VAL A 276 -15.88 -30.03 13.52
N ASP A 277 -16.59 -30.07 14.65
CA ASP A 277 -16.64 -31.28 15.46
C ASP A 277 -17.48 -32.35 14.74
N LYS A 278 -16.81 -33.35 14.16
CA LYS A 278 -17.43 -34.47 13.44
C LYS A 278 -18.42 -35.28 14.30
N ALA A 279 -18.23 -35.33 15.62
CA ALA A 279 -19.11 -36.10 16.50
C ALA A 279 -20.48 -35.43 16.68
N THR A 280 -20.53 -34.10 16.65
CA THR A 280 -21.75 -33.34 16.96
C THR A 280 -22.28 -32.50 15.79
N GLY A 281 -21.45 -32.22 14.79
CA GLY A 281 -21.72 -31.30 13.69
C GLY A 281 -21.58 -29.81 14.07
N ALA A 282 -21.05 -29.50 15.26
CA ALA A 282 -20.86 -28.13 15.69
C ALA A 282 -19.65 -27.50 14.98
N VAL A 283 -19.82 -26.28 14.48
CA VAL A 283 -18.74 -25.45 13.93
C VAL A 283 -18.32 -24.45 15.00
N MET A 284 -17.02 -24.30 15.22
CA MET A 284 -16.46 -23.32 16.17
C MET A 284 -15.31 -22.53 15.55
N TRP A 285 -15.17 -21.28 15.95
CA TRP A 285 -14.16 -20.37 15.41
C TRP A 285 -13.83 -19.25 16.40
N GLY A 286 -12.61 -18.70 16.27
CA GLY A 286 -12.26 -17.39 16.82
C GLY A 286 -12.45 -16.31 15.75
N ASP A 287 -13.04 -15.17 16.12
CA ASP A 287 -13.26 -14.03 15.23
C ASP A 287 -12.61 -12.77 15.82
N TYR A 288 -11.74 -12.12 15.05
CA TYR A 288 -11.03 -10.93 15.51
C TYR A 288 -11.93 -9.70 15.47
N GLY A 289 -12.00 -8.94 16.55
CA GLY A 289 -12.64 -7.63 16.64
C GLY A 289 -11.84 -6.49 16.02
N PRO A 290 -12.38 -5.25 16.01
CA PRO A 290 -11.65 -4.07 15.60
C PRO A 290 -10.76 -3.53 16.73
N ASP A 291 -10.02 -2.44 16.50
CA ASP A 291 -8.81 -2.10 17.28
C ASP A 291 -9.00 -0.95 18.30
N ALA A 292 -10.24 -0.55 18.59
CA ALA A 292 -10.53 0.53 19.53
C ALA A 292 -10.36 0.07 20.98
N GLY A 293 -9.37 0.60 21.71
CA GLY A 293 -9.12 0.22 23.12
C GLY A 293 -10.13 0.75 24.16
N THR A 294 -11.09 1.60 23.76
CA THR A 294 -12.16 2.09 24.66
C THR A 294 -13.46 2.31 23.89
N ALA A 295 -14.60 2.34 24.61
CA ALA A 295 -15.90 2.65 24.02
C ALA A 295 -16.10 4.17 23.85
N ASP A 296 -16.76 4.56 22.75
CA ASP A 296 -17.15 5.95 22.48
C ASP A 296 -18.66 6.02 22.19
N PRO A 297 -19.45 6.81 22.96
CA PRO A 297 -20.88 7.00 22.72
C PRO A 297 -21.25 7.48 21.30
N ASN A 298 -20.32 8.04 20.54
CA ASN A 298 -20.50 8.48 19.16
C ASN A 298 -20.12 7.41 18.12
N ARG A 299 -19.41 6.35 18.50
CA ARG A 299 -18.93 5.32 17.58
C ARG A 299 -19.48 3.93 17.90
N GLY A 300 -19.49 3.53 19.17
CA GLY A 300 -19.87 2.21 19.60
C GLY A 300 -19.01 1.68 20.75
N PRO A 301 -19.06 0.37 21.02
CA PRO A 301 -18.19 -0.28 22.00
C PRO A 301 -16.71 -0.21 21.58
N MET A 302 -15.83 -0.60 22.50
CA MET A 302 -14.45 -0.96 22.19
C MET A 302 -14.38 -2.20 21.27
N GLY A 303 -13.18 -2.50 20.80
CA GLY A 303 -12.87 -3.74 20.12
C GLY A 303 -13.07 -4.95 21.03
N TYR A 304 -13.96 -5.86 20.63
CA TYR A 304 -14.11 -7.17 21.25
C TYR A 304 -13.77 -8.25 20.25
N VAL A 305 -12.93 -9.19 20.68
CA VAL A 305 -12.73 -10.46 19.99
C VAL A 305 -13.73 -11.50 20.48
N GLU A 306 -14.08 -12.46 19.64
CA GLU A 306 -15.14 -13.43 19.92
C GLU A 306 -14.67 -14.86 19.69
N TRP A 307 -15.20 -15.79 20.49
CA TRP A 307 -15.17 -17.22 20.18
C TRP A 307 -16.61 -17.74 20.16
N GLN A 308 -16.96 -18.45 19.10
CA GLN A 308 -18.34 -18.86 18.84
C GLN A 308 -18.44 -20.34 18.47
N ILE A 309 -19.62 -20.91 18.71
CA ILE A 309 -19.96 -22.30 18.37
C ILE A 309 -21.43 -22.41 17.95
N THR A 310 -21.72 -23.18 16.90
CA THR A 310 -23.10 -23.43 16.45
C THR A 310 -23.24 -24.70 15.61
N THR A 311 -24.39 -25.37 15.73
CA THR A 311 -24.88 -26.42 14.82
C THR A 311 -25.92 -25.89 13.82
N LYS A 312 -26.26 -24.61 13.88
CA LYS A 312 -27.33 -23.96 13.10
C LYS A 312 -26.83 -22.73 12.36
N PRO A 313 -27.40 -22.41 11.19
CA PRO A 313 -27.02 -21.21 10.47
C PRO A 313 -27.41 -19.95 11.25
N MET A 314 -26.57 -18.91 11.20
CA MET A 314 -26.78 -17.67 11.97
C MET A 314 -26.14 -16.43 11.32
N ASN A 315 -26.56 -15.25 11.79
CA ASN A 315 -25.85 -14.00 11.58
C ASN A 315 -25.13 -13.64 12.88
N SER A 316 -23.80 -13.55 12.86
CA SER A 316 -22.95 -13.23 14.01
C SER A 316 -22.85 -11.74 14.31
N GLY A 317 -23.37 -10.87 13.44
CA GLY A 317 -23.64 -9.47 13.77
C GLY A 317 -22.67 -8.44 13.21
N TRP A 318 -21.40 -8.78 12.95
CA TRP A 318 -20.43 -7.85 12.38
C TRP A 318 -20.86 -7.37 10.98
N PRO A 319 -20.71 -6.09 10.61
CA PRO A 319 -20.08 -4.97 11.32
C PRO A 319 -21.01 -4.11 12.19
N PHE A 320 -22.22 -4.59 12.51
CA PHE A 320 -23.26 -3.79 13.15
C PHE A 320 -23.28 -3.98 14.68
N CYS A 321 -23.14 -5.22 15.11
CA CYS A 321 -23.20 -5.66 16.49
C CYS A 321 -22.04 -6.60 16.80
N THR A 322 -21.74 -6.77 18.08
CA THR A 322 -20.67 -7.61 18.60
C THR A 322 -21.01 -8.04 20.03
N ALA A 323 -20.23 -8.96 20.59
CA ALA A 323 -20.32 -9.42 21.97
C ALA A 323 -21.74 -9.94 22.29
N ASP A 324 -22.36 -9.45 23.37
CA ASP A 324 -23.70 -9.85 23.79
C ASP A 324 -24.85 -9.09 23.09
N ASN A 325 -24.54 -8.31 22.04
CA ASN A 325 -25.44 -7.39 21.33
C ASN A 325 -26.03 -6.26 22.21
N SER A 326 -25.55 -6.04 23.45
CA SER A 326 -26.09 -4.99 24.33
C SER A 326 -25.58 -3.58 23.99
N GLN A 327 -24.43 -3.48 23.32
CA GLN A 327 -23.79 -2.23 22.89
C GLN A 327 -23.49 -2.27 21.39
N PRO A 328 -24.48 -2.00 20.50
CA PRO A 328 -24.24 -1.94 19.07
C PRO A 328 -23.34 -0.77 18.66
N TYR A 329 -22.68 -0.90 17.51
CA TYR A 329 -22.01 0.23 16.87
C TYR A 329 -23.04 1.25 16.36
N ARG A 330 -22.55 2.44 16.01
CA ARG A 330 -23.36 3.51 15.42
C ARG A 330 -23.09 3.64 13.93
N ASP A 331 -24.13 3.99 13.20
CA ASP A 331 -24.08 4.30 11.76
C ASP A 331 -23.39 5.66 11.55
N PHE A 332 -22.06 5.68 11.64
CA PHE A 332 -21.24 6.87 11.57
C PHE A 332 -21.11 7.37 10.12
N ASP A 333 -21.46 8.63 9.87
CA ASP A 333 -21.34 9.25 8.55
C ASP A 333 -19.90 9.75 8.34
N PHE A 334 -19.15 9.05 7.49
CA PHE A 334 -17.76 9.38 7.17
C PHE A 334 -17.59 10.61 6.26
N ALA A 335 -18.63 11.04 5.55
CA ALA A 335 -18.58 12.25 4.73
C ALA A 335 -18.72 13.52 5.59
N THR A 336 -19.51 13.45 6.67
CA THR A 336 -19.72 14.58 7.60
C THR A 336 -18.98 14.45 8.92
N LEU A 337 -18.43 13.27 9.22
CA LEU A 337 -17.82 12.89 10.49
C LEU A 337 -18.77 13.07 11.68
N THR A 338 -20.04 12.67 11.50
CA THR A 338 -21.08 12.80 12.54
C THR A 338 -21.71 11.45 12.90
N PRO A 339 -22.09 11.26 14.18
CA PRO A 339 -22.65 9.99 14.62
C PRO A 339 -24.15 9.86 14.26
N GLY A 340 -24.50 8.80 13.51
CA GLY A 340 -25.89 8.41 13.25
C GLY A 340 -26.49 7.53 14.36
N PRO A 341 -27.67 6.93 14.16
CA PRO A 341 -28.30 6.07 15.17
C PRO A 341 -27.45 4.83 15.48
N ALA A 342 -27.65 4.24 16.66
CA ALA A 342 -27.12 2.91 16.97
C ALA A 342 -27.83 1.86 16.10
N PHE A 343 -27.12 0.82 15.67
CA PHE A 343 -27.72 -0.25 14.88
C PHE A 343 -28.72 -1.07 15.70
N ASP A 344 -29.79 -1.56 15.04
CA ASP A 344 -30.75 -2.47 15.64
C ASP A 344 -30.29 -3.92 15.42
N CYS A 345 -29.74 -4.56 16.45
CA CYS A 345 -29.27 -5.95 16.36
C CYS A 345 -30.39 -6.96 16.05
N ALA A 346 -31.65 -6.63 16.28
CA ALA A 346 -32.77 -7.51 15.95
C ALA A 346 -33.15 -7.45 14.45
N ALA A 347 -32.78 -6.37 13.76
CA ALA A 347 -33.02 -6.19 12.33
C ALA A 347 -31.99 -5.23 11.71
N PRO A 348 -30.69 -5.61 11.63
CA PRO A 348 -29.66 -4.70 11.14
C PRO A 348 -29.96 -4.23 9.72
N VAL A 349 -29.66 -2.96 9.44
CA VAL A 349 -29.87 -2.35 8.13
C VAL A 349 -28.53 -2.12 7.45
N ASN A 350 -28.38 -2.72 6.27
CA ASN A 350 -27.25 -2.49 5.38
C ASN A 350 -27.68 -1.57 4.23
N ASP A 351 -27.44 -0.28 4.39
CA ASP A 351 -27.72 0.77 3.42
C ASP A 351 -26.46 1.33 2.73
N SER A 352 -25.34 0.62 2.86
CA SER A 352 -24.12 0.89 2.10
C SER A 352 -24.41 1.05 0.61
N ARG A 353 -23.76 2.03 -0.04
CA ARG A 353 -23.81 2.17 -1.51
C ARG A 353 -23.25 0.96 -2.26
N TRP A 354 -22.49 0.09 -1.59
CA TRP A 354 -21.88 -1.13 -2.14
C TRP A 354 -22.67 -2.40 -1.84
N ASN A 355 -23.79 -2.32 -1.10
CA ASN A 355 -24.61 -3.49 -0.79
C ASN A 355 -25.33 -4.01 -2.05
N THR A 356 -25.11 -5.29 -2.35
CA THR A 356 -25.77 -6.02 -3.45
C THR A 356 -26.77 -7.06 -2.96
N GLY A 357 -26.93 -7.18 -1.63
CA GLY A 357 -27.78 -8.13 -0.96
C GLY A 357 -29.06 -7.54 -0.38
N LEU A 358 -29.59 -8.20 0.64
CA LEU A 358 -30.74 -7.72 1.40
C LEU A 358 -30.36 -6.44 2.15
N ARG A 359 -31.30 -5.50 2.21
CA ARG A 359 -31.16 -4.28 3.00
C ARG A 359 -31.43 -4.52 4.48
N THR A 360 -32.44 -5.31 4.82
CA THR A 360 -32.74 -5.71 6.19
C THR A 360 -32.21 -7.12 6.39
N LEU A 361 -31.28 -7.28 7.34
CA LEU A 361 -30.57 -8.52 7.58
C LEU A 361 -31.29 -9.40 8.60
N PRO A 362 -31.00 -10.72 8.64
CA PRO A 362 -31.39 -11.57 9.75
C PRO A 362 -30.89 -11.01 11.09
N PRO A 363 -31.58 -11.28 12.22
CA PRO A 363 -31.14 -10.83 13.54
C PRO A 363 -29.72 -11.29 13.88
N SER A 364 -28.95 -10.41 14.53
CA SER A 364 -27.64 -10.74 15.11
C SER A 364 -27.81 -11.75 16.25
N THR A 365 -26.86 -12.68 16.36
CA THR A 365 -26.78 -13.69 17.41
C THR A 365 -25.64 -13.31 18.36
N PRO A 366 -25.89 -13.25 19.69
CA PRO A 366 -24.83 -12.98 20.67
C PRO A 366 -23.71 -14.02 20.61
N ALA A 367 -22.47 -13.57 20.81
CA ALA A 367 -21.31 -14.45 20.86
C ALA A 367 -21.34 -15.39 22.08
N THR A 368 -20.81 -16.61 21.92
CA THR A 368 -20.70 -17.58 23.02
C THR A 368 -19.72 -17.11 24.09
N LEU A 369 -18.54 -16.65 23.66
CA LEU A 369 -17.55 -15.97 24.47
C LEU A 369 -17.07 -14.72 23.73
N TRP A 370 -16.76 -13.67 24.48
CA TRP A 370 -16.20 -12.43 23.98
C TRP A 370 -15.33 -11.79 25.06
N TYR A 371 -14.25 -11.12 24.65
CA TYR A 371 -13.33 -10.48 25.59
C TYR A 371 -12.63 -9.27 25.00
N GLY A 372 -12.16 -8.40 25.90
CA GLY A 372 -11.38 -7.20 25.62
C GLY A 372 -9.99 -7.24 26.26
N ASP A 373 -9.31 -6.10 26.32
CA ASP A 373 -7.94 -6.01 26.85
C ASP A 373 -7.88 -6.10 28.38
N LYS A 374 -8.96 -5.71 29.07
CA LYS A 374 -9.00 -5.65 30.54
C LYS A 374 -9.96 -6.69 31.09
N ASP A 375 -9.67 -7.18 32.30
CA ASP A 375 -10.49 -8.19 33.00
C ASP A 375 -11.93 -7.72 33.27
N SER A 376 -12.14 -6.40 33.28
CA SER A 376 -13.45 -5.77 33.47
C SER A 376 -14.30 -5.69 32.20
N ASP A 377 -13.70 -5.91 31.03
CA ASP A 377 -14.37 -5.68 29.77
C ASP A 377 -15.33 -6.83 29.43
N GLN A 378 -15.15 -8.00 30.06
CA GLN A 378 -15.93 -9.24 29.85
C GLN A 378 -16.44 -9.83 31.17
N PRO A 379 -17.46 -10.71 31.12
CA PRO A 379 -17.96 -11.37 32.32
C PRO A 379 -17.09 -12.57 32.78
N TRP A 380 -16.08 -12.98 32.00
CA TRP A 380 -15.17 -14.09 32.30
C TRP A 380 -13.71 -13.60 32.36
N PRO A 381 -13.25 -13.10 33.52
CA PRO A 381 -11.89 -12.57 33.65
C PRO A 381 -10.81 -13.63 33.41
N GLU A 382 -11.14 -14.92 33.47
CA GLU A 382 -10.20 -16.03 33.26
C GLU A 382 -9.54 -16.02 31.86
N LEU A 383 -10.26 -15.61 30.81
CA LEU A 383 -9.73 -15.54 29.44
C LEU A 383 -8.55 -14.57 29.33
N THR A 384 -8.58 -13.49 30.10
CA THR A 384 -7.50 -12.50 30.13
C THR A 384 -6.57 -12.71 31.32
N ALA A 385 -6.94 -13.49 32.33
CA ALA A 385 -6.09 -13.80 33.47
C ALA A 385 -4.95 -14.77 33.14
N PHE A 386 -5.00 -15.46 32.00
CA PHE A 386 -3.96 -16.38 31.56
C PHE A 386 -2.75 -15.68 30.92
N ARG A 387 -2.88 -14.37 30.63
CA ARG A 387 -1.92 -13.57 29.85
C ARG A 387 -0.57 -13.39 30.56
N SER A 388 0.50 -13.41 29.77
CA SER A 388 1.82 -12.85 30.14
C SER A 388 2.03 -11.42 29.65
N SER A 389 1.14 -10.94 28.77
CA SER A 389 1.27 -9.73 27.95
C SER A 389 -0.11 -9.16 27.55
N GLY A 390 -0.17 -8.10 26.73
CA GLY A 390 -1.44 -7.50 26.24
C GLY A 390 -1.79 -7.90 24.80
N GLY A 391 -2.97 -7.50 24.31
CA GLY A 391 -3.44 -7.77 22.93
C GLY A 391 -4.51 -8.86 22.84
N GLN A 392 -5.18 -8.98 21.69
CA GLN A 392 -6.31 -9.90 21.48
C GLN A 392 -6.23 -10.54 20.08
N ALA A 393 -6.18 -11.87 20.01
CA ALA A 393 -6.09 -12.61 18.75
C ALA A 393 -6.61 -14.05 18.90
N PRO A 394 -7.94 -14.26 18.93
CA PRO A 394 -8.54 -15.57 19.16
C PRO A 394 -8.36 -16.48 17.95
N MET A 395 -8.00 -17.73 18.22
CA MET A 395 -8.02 -18.81 17.24
C MET A 395 -9.11 -19.82 17.57
N GLY A 396 -9.75 -20.38 16.54
CA GLY A 396 -10.43 -21.66 16.67
C GLY A 396 -9.45 -22.78 17.02
N GLY A 397 -9.98 -23.93 17.42
CA GLY A 397 -9.17 -25.11 17.69
C GLY A 397 -10.03 -26.36 17.83
N PRO A 398 -9.38 -27.53 17.91
CA PRO A 398 -10.06 -28.80 17.73
C PRO A 398 -10.80 -29.24 18.99
N VAL A 399 -11.81 -30.10 18.81
CA VAL A 399 -12.45 -30.84 19.91
C VAL A 399 -11.75 -32.18 20.06
N TYR A 400 -11.29 -32.48 21.28
CA TYR A 400 -10.71 -33.79 21.56
C TYR A 400 -11.80 -34.83 21.80
N HIS A 401 -11.76 -35.95 21.08
CA HIS A 401 -12.59 -37.13 21.36
C HIS A 401 -11.70 -38.31 21.72
N TYR A 402 -11.87 -38.81 22.94
CA TYR A 402 -11.08 -39.91 23.47
C TYR A 402 -11.48 -41.25 22.85
N ASP A 403 -10.53 -41.92 22.20
CA ASP A 403 -10.68 -43.30 21.75
C ASP A 403 -9.88 -44.26 22.66
N ALA A 404 -10.60 -45.06 23.43
CA ALA A 404 -10.02 -46.10 24.27
C ALA A 404 -9.29 -47.19 23.47
N ASN A 405 -9.65 -47.39 22.19
CA ASN A 405 -9.05 -48.39 21.32
C ASN A 405 -7.80 -47.90 20.62
N ASN A 406 -7.53 -46.59 20.62
CA ASN A 406 -6.31 -46.05 20.05
C ASN A 406 -5.12 -46.61 20.86
N PRO A 407 -4.23 -47.41 20.25
CA PRO A 407 -3.14 -48.07 20.98
C PRO A 407 -2.02 -47.11 21.34
N SER A 408 -2.05 -45.86 20.84
CA SER A 408 -1.02 -44.86 21.10
C SER A 408 -0.83 -44.64 22.62
N PRO A 409 0.40 -44.71 23.12
CA PRO A 409 0.71 -44.40 24.52
C PRO A 409 0.78 -42.89 24.78
N THR A 410 0.77 -42.05 23.74
CA THR A 410 0.89 -40.59 23.85
C THR A 410 -0.46 -39.87 23.79
N LYS A 411 -1.54 -40.59 23.46
CA LYS A 411 -2.88 -40.02 23.37
C LYS A 411 -3.30 -39.35 24.67
N PHE A 412 -4.06 -38.27 24.55
CA PHE A 412 -4.57 -37.57 25.72
C PHE A 412 -5.52 -38.44 26.57
N PRO A 413 -5.58 -38.21 27.89
CA PRO A 413 -6.48 -38.96 28.77
C PRO A 413 -7.95 -38.59 28.52
N ALA A 414 -8.85 -39.52 28.88
CA ALA A 414 -10.31 -39.36 28.74
C ALA A 414 -10.90 -38.13 29.43
N TYR A 415 -10.14 -37.49 30.33
CA TYR A 415 -10.50 -36.21 30.94
C TYR A 415 -10.79 -35.12 29.90
N TRP A 416 -10.08 -35.12 28.77
CA TRP A 416 -10.22 -34.09 27.74
C TRP A 416 -11.36 -34.35 26.74
N ASP A 417 -12.04 -35.50 26.85
CA ASP A 417 -13.10 -35.89 25.93
C ASP A 417 -14.22 -34.84 25.85
N GLY A 418 -14.56 -34.42 24.63
CA GLY A 418 -15.57 -33.42 24.32
C GLY A 418 -15.20 -31.96 24.63
N LYS A 419 -13.94 -31.66 25.00
CA LYS A 419 -13.50 -30.28 25.24
C LYS A 419 -12.96 -29.64 23.96
N ALA A 420 -13.36 -28.40 23.72
CA ALA A 420 -12.85 -27.58 22.62
C ALA A 420 -11.55 -26.89 23.04
N PHE A 421 -10.52 -26.96 22.21
CA PHE A 421 -9.27 -26.24 22.40
C PHE A 421 -9.33 -24.89 21.69
N PHE A 422 -8.63 -23.92 22.26
CA PHE A 422 -8.60 -22.53 21.83
C PHE A 422 -7.17 -22.02 21.90
N GLY A 423 -6.66 -21.45 20.81
CA GLY A 423 -5.38 -20.74 20.80
C GLY A 423 -5.59 -19.25 21.00
N GLU A 424 -4.78 -18.61 21.84
CA GLU A 424 -4.65 -17.16 21.87
C GLU A 424 -3.30 -16.79 21.28
N PHE A 425 -3.31 -16.23 20.08
CA PHE A 425 -2.11 -15.91 19.33
C PHE A 425 -1.32 -14.74 19.93
N SER A 426 -1.97 -13.66 20.37
CA SER A 426 -1.25 -12.49 20.93
C SER A 426 -0.78 -12.74 22.35
N GLN A 427 -1.51 -13.53 23.13
CA GLN A 427 -1.25 -13.74 24.56
C GLN A 427 -0.49 -15.03 24.89
N ASP A 428 -0.06 -15.78 23.87
CA ASP A 428 0.79 -16.96 23.96
C ASP A 428 0.26 -18.05 24.89
N TYR A 429 -1.00 -18.45 24.73
CA TYR A 429 -1.54 -19.57 25.49
C TYR A 429 -2.53 -20.43 24.69
N VAL A 430 -2.75 -21.65 25.20
CA VAL A 430 -3.83 -22.52 24.76
C VAL A 430 -4.77 -22.77 25.93
N ALA A 431 -6.07 -22.68 25.70
CA ALA A 431 -7.10 -23.01 26.68
C ALA A 431 -7.99 -24.15 26.20
N ALA A 432 -8.62 -24.84 27.15
CA ALA A 432 -9.61 -25.87 26.89
C ALA A 432 -10.96 -25.49 27.52
N PHE A 433 -12.03 -25.59 26.74
CA PHE A 433 -13.39 -25.23 27.11
C PHE A 433 -14.26 -26.47 27.33
N THR A 434 -14.91 -26.53 28.48
CA THR A 434 -15.92 -27.55 28.76
C THR A 434 -17.28 -27.06 28.29
N LEU A 435 -17.85 -27.73 27.31
CA LEU A 435 -19.13 -27.37 26.71
C LEU A 435 -20.29 -28.07 27.43
N ALA A 436 -21.39 -27.35 27.70
CA ALA A 436 -22.62 -27.96 28.20
C ALA A 436 -23.37 -28.79 27.13
N GLY A 437 -22.96 -28.68 25.86
CA GLY A 437 -23.52 -29.32 24.69
C GLY A 437 -22.98 -28.66 23.41
N PRO A 438 -23.36 -29.13 22.22
CA PRO A 438 -22.81 -28.65 20.95
C PRO A 438 -23.22 -27.21 20.57
N ASP A 439 -24.32 -26.69 21.15
CA ASP A 439 -24.72 -25.27 21.10
C ASP A 439 -24.71 -24.65 22.52
N GLY A 440 -24.10 -25.34 23.49
CA GLY A 440 -24.21 -24.99 24.91
C GLY A 440 -23.21 -23.92 25.33
N PRO A 441 -23.46 -23.20 26.45
CA PRO A 441 -22.48 -22.28 27.00
C PRO A 441 -21.22 -23.03 27.46
N VAL A 442 -20.10 -22.30 27.49
CA VAL A 442 -18.87 -22.76 28.14
C VAL A 442 -19.09 -22.73 29.65
N THR A 443 -18.83 -23.88 30.29
CA THR A 443 -19.07 -24.08 31.74
C THR A 443 -17.79 -24.08 32.57
N LYS A 444 -16.64 -24.27 31.93
CA LYS A 444 -15.33 -24.28 32.56
C LYS A 444 -14.26 -23.94 31.53
N LEU A 445 -13.31 -23.10 31.94
CA LEU A 445 -12.10 -22.76 31.19
C LEU A 445 -10.89 -23.32 31.92
N GLU A 446 -9.93 -23.86 31.17
CA GLU A 446 -8.70 -24.43 31.70
C GLU A 446 -7.51 -23.92 30.88
N ASN A 447 -6.53 -23.30 31.54
CA ASN A 447 -5.27 -22.94 30.90
C ASN A 447 -4.46 -24.23 30.67
N PHE A 448 -4.33 -24.63 29.41
CA PHE A 448 -3.72 -25.90 29.03
C PHE A 448 -2.23 -25.71 28.80
N LEU A 449 -1.41 -26.41 29.61
CA LEU A 449 0.05 -26.27 29.63
C LEU A 449 0.52 -24.81 29.74
N PRO A 450 0.27 -24.13 30.87
CA PRO A 450 0.66 -22.74 31.03
C PRO A 450 2.16 -22.51 30.78
N ASN A 451 2.53 -21.40 30.13
CA ASN A 451 3.93 -21.10 29.77
C ASN A 451 4.90 -21.07 30.96
N ARG A 452 4.43 -20.66 32.14
CA ARG A 452 5.22 -20.72 33.38
C ARG A 452 5.65 -22.14 33.72
N ASP A 453 4.73 -23.10 33.53
CA ASP A 453 4.95 -24.50 33.82
C ASP A 453 5.84 -25.13 32.73
N LEU A 454 5.60 -24.85 31.44
CA LEU A 454 6.50 -25.24 30.33
C LEU A 454 7.94 -24.76 30.56
N SER A 455 8.11 -23.49 30.95
CA SER A 455 9.42 -22.90 31.26
C SER A 455 10.11 -23.61 32.42
N THR A 456 9.36 -23.93 33.48
CA THR A 456 9.89 -24.66 34.65
C THR A 456 10.33 -26.08 34.27
N LEU A 457 9.64 -26.69 33.31
CA LEU A 457 9.93 -28.03 32.78
C LEU A 457 11.01 -28.02 31.67
N GLY A 458 11.55 -26.85 31.30
CA GLY A 458 12.52 -26.72 30.21
C GLY A 458 11.96 -27.07 28.84
N GLN A 459 10.64 -27.00 28.67
CA GLN A 459 9.96 -27.27 27.40
C GLN A 459 9.78 -25.97 26.59
N PRO A 460 9.62 -26.07 25.25
CA PRO A 460 9.19 -24.92 24.45
C PRO A 460 7.90 -24.33 25.02
N ILE A 461 7.81 -23.00 25.09
CA ILE A 461 6.58 -22.30 25.47
C ILE A 461 5.59 -22.27 24.30
N TRP A 462 4.32 -22.00 24.56
CA TRP A 462 3.41 -21.46 23.55
C TRP A 462 3.92 -20.10 23.10
N ASP A 463 3.91 -19.87 21.80
CA ASP A 463 4.52 -18.70 21.19
C ASP A 463 3.79 -18.40 19.87
N ASN A 464 2.81 -17.51 19.94
CA ASN A 464 1.85 -17.24 18.88
C ASN A 464 1.26 -18.50 18.23
N PRO A 465 0.49 -19.33 18.96
CA PRO A 465 -0.10 -20.57 18.43
C PRO A 465 -1.00 -20.25 17.24
N MET A 466 -0.56 -20.70 16.06
CA MET A 466 -1.14 -20.34 14.77
C MET A 466 -2.22 -21.34 14.32
N ASP A 467 -1.98 -22.62 14.54
CA ASP A 467 -2.92 -23.69 14.19
C ASP A 467 -2.72 -24.94 15.07
N LEU A 468 -3.80 -25.69 15.31
CA LEU A 468 -3.86 -26.84 16.22
C LEU A 468 -4.71 -27.98 15.63
N GLU A 469 -4.17 -29.20 15.62
CA GLU A 469 -4.91 -30.38 15.14
C GLU A 469 -4.58 -31.63 15.96
N PHE A 470 -5.57 -32.49 16.25
CA PHE A 470 -5.29 -33.81 16.82
C PHE A 470 -4.95 -34.83 15.73
N GLY A 471 -3.79 -35.47 15.87
CA GLY A 471 -3.38 -36.56 14.97
C GLY A 471 -4.11 -37.88 15.26
N PRO A 472 -4.00 -38.88 14.36
CA PRO A 472 -4.62 -40.19 14.57
C PRO A 472 -3.96 -40.99 15.72
N ASP A 473 -2.80 -40.56 16.21
CA ASP A 473 -2.17 -41.06 17.44
C ASP A 473 -2.74 -40.44 18.73
N GLY A 474 -3.70 -39.51 18.61
CA GLY A 474 -4.36 -38.85 19.74
C GLY A 474 -3.50 -37.80 20.44
N SER A 475 -2.35 -37.44 19.85
CA SER A 475 -1.51 -36.32 20.28
C SER A 475 -1.98 -35.02 19.60
N LEU A 476 -1.73 -33.88 20.25
CA LEU A 476 -2.05 -32.56 19.69
C LEU A 476 -0.84 -32.03 18.91
N TYR A 477 -1.03 -31.68 17.65
CA TYR A 477 -0.04 -31.05 16.80
C TYR A 477 -0.30 -29.54 16.79
N VAL A 478 0.76 -28.75 16.92
CA VAL A 478 0.65 -27.29 16.99
C VAL A 478 1.72 -26.65 16.13
N LEU A 479 1.30 -25.65 15.37
CA LEU A 479 2.17 -24.78 14.61
C LEU A 479 2.22 -23.43 15.33
N ASP A 480 3.41 -23.05 15.78
CA ASP A 480 3.69 -21.75 16.41
C ASP A 480 4.28 -20.80 15.36
N TYR A 481 3.86 -19.54 15.38
CA TYR A 481 4.36 -18.50 14.48
C TYR A 481 5.64 -17.83 14.97
N GLY A 482 5.80 -17.66 16.28
CA GLY A 482 6.95 -16.99 16.91
C GLY A 482 7.00 -15.47 16.72
N ASP A 483 7.92 -14.81 17.43
CA ASP A 483 8.06 -13.35 17.48
C ASP A 483 8.58 -12.77 16.15
N GLY A 484 7.83 -11.78 15.63
CA GLY A 484 8.09 -11.13 14.35
C GLY A 484 7.07 -11.52 13.30
N PHE A 485 7.08 -10.87 12.14
CA PHE A 485 5.99 -11.03 11.15
C PHE A 485 6.49 -11.09 9.71
N PHE A 486 5.73 -11.80 8.88
CA PHE A 486 5.87 -11.84 7.41
C PHE A 486 7.15 -12.48 6.89
N ARG A 487 7.67 -13.40 7.69
CA ARG A 487 8.88 -14.18 7.43
C ARG A 487 8.85 -15.44 8.28
N GLN A 488 9.87 -16.28 8.09
CA GLN A 488 10.14 -17.34 9.05
C GLN A 488 10.80 -16.76 10.29
N ASN A 489 10.11 -16.82 11.43
CA ASN A 489 10.68 -16.37 12.69
C ASN A 489 11.63 -17.44 13.28
N PRO A 490 12.70 -17.07 14.00
CA PRO A 490 13.67 -18.02 14.55
C PRO A 490 13.10 -18.99 15.61
N ASP A 491 12.05 -18.56 16.29
CA ASP A 491 11.29 -19.21 17.35
C ASP A 491 10.03 -19.94 16.84
N ALA A 492 9.54 -19.61 15.64
CA ALA A 492 8.52 -20.39 14.92
C ALA A 492 8.84 -21.90 14.91
N GLY A 493 7.82 -22.75 14.93
CA GLY A 493 8.05 -24.18 14.88
C GLY A 493 6.81 -25.04 14.82
N LEU A 494 6.99 -26.27 14.39
CA LEU A 494 5.97 -27.31 14.44
C LEU A 494 6.29 -28.24 15.62
N TYR A 495 5.27 -28.49 16.44
CA TYR A 495 5.37 -29.27 17.68
C TYR A 495 4.32 -30.36 17.74
N ARG A 496 4.61 -31.38 18.55
CA ARG A 496 3.64 -32.40 18.97
C ARG A 496 3.58 -32.43 20.49
N ILE A 497 2.39 -32.40 21.04
CA ILE A 497 2.11 -32.48 22.46
C ILE A 497 1.63 -33.89 22.76
N ASP A 498 2.43 -34.59 23.56
CA ASP A 498 2.16 -35.97 23.99
C ASP A 498 1.75 -35.98 25.46
N PHE A 499 0.77 -36.81 25.82
CA PHE A 499 0.60 -37.23 27.22
C PHE A 499 1.52 -38.40 27.51
N ALA A 500 2.59 -38.16 28.24
CA ALA A 500 3.60 -39.15 28.57
C ALA A 500 3.98 -39.02 30.05
N GLN A 501 3.78 -40.09 30.83
CA GLN A 501 4.13 -40.08 32.25
C GLN A 501 5.60 -40.48 32.46
N GLY A 502 6.26 -39.81 33.42
CA GLY A 502 7.65 -40.08 33.80
C GLY A 502 8.69 -39.51 32.81
N ASN A 503 9.86 -40.17 32.71
CA ASN A 503 11.05 -39.78 31.92
C ASN A 503 10.69 -39.10 30.60
N LYS A 504 11.12 -37.88 30.31
CA LYS A 504 10.68 -37.11 29.13
C LYS A 504 11.51 -37.43 27.89
N THR A 505 11.02 -37.06 26.70
CA THR A 505 11.81 -37.11 25.46
C THR A 505 12.87 -35.99 25.46
N PRO A 506 14.16 -36.30 25.19
CA PRO A 506 15.18 -35.28 25.01
C PRO A 506 14.85 -34.26 23.91
N THR A 507 15.22 -33.00 24.10
CA THR A 507 15.15 -31.96 23.07
C THR A 507 16.47 -31.87 22.31
N ALA A 508 16.47 -32.34 21.05
CA ALA A 508 17.62 -32.21 20.16
C ALA A 508 17.73 -30.79 19.61
N ARG A 509 18.92 -30.17 19.70
CA ARG A 509 19.22 -28.86 19.12
C ARG A 509 20.56 -28.95 18.39
N MET A 510 20.67 -28.34 17.21
CA MET A 510 21.93 -28.27 16.48
C MET A 510 22.15 -26.96 15.73
N THR A 511 23.43 -26.63 15.51
CA THR A 511 23.90 -25.66 14.52
C THR A 511 24.79 -26.33 13.48
N ALA A 512 24.78 -25.85 12.24
CA ALA A 512 25.64 -26.29 11.15
C ALA A 512 26.29 -25.06 10.48
N THR A 513 27.62 -24.97 10.53
CA THR A 513 28.35 -23.78 10.05
C THR A 513 29.54 -24.15 9.16
N PRO A 514 29.60 -23.61 7.91
CA PRO A 514 28.53 -22.90 7.22
C PRO A 514 27.39 -23.86 6.80
N SER A 515 26.16 -23.35 6.66
CA SER A 515 25.01 -24.13 6.17
C SER A 515 24.85 -24.10 4.64
N SER A 516 25.65 -23.28 3.95
CA SER A 516 25.74 -23.28 2.49
C SER A 516 27.15 -22.91 2.02
N GLY A 517 27.52 -23.27 0.80
CA GLY A 517 28.82 -22.93 0.22
C GLY A 517 29.25 -23.86 -0.93
N GLN A 518 30.41 -23.58 -1.52
CA GLN A 518 30.96 -24.35 -2.64
C GLN A 518 31.56 -25.70 -2.20
N ALA A 519 31.43 -26.73 -3.05
CA ALA A 519 32.14 -28.00 -2.85
C ALA A 519 33.66 -27.87 -3.12
N PRO A 520 34.53 -28.56 -2.34
CA PRO A 520 34.20 -29.31 -1.14
C PRO A 520 33.86 -28.38 0.05
N LEU A 521 32.74 -28.64 0.70
CA LEU A 521 32.24 -27.86 1.83
C LEU A 521 32.44 -28.63 3.14
N THR A 522 33.32 -28.14 4.01
CA THR A 522 33.47 -28.68 5.36
C THR A 522 32.55 -27.93 6.32
N VAL A 523 31.64 -28.66 6.95
CA VAL A 523 30.64 -28.12 7.88
C VAL A 523 30.96 -28.60 9.29
N SER A 524 30.97 -27.65 10.24
CA SER A 524 31.05 -27.93 11.67
C SER A 524 29.64 -28.02 12.25
N PHE A 525 29.36 -29.10 12.96
CA PHE A 525 28.10 -29.35 13.64
C PHE A 525 28.31 -29.27 15.16
N ASP A 526 27.41 -28.56 15.84
CA ASP A 526 27.39 -28.47 17.30
C ASP A 526 25.98 -28.77 17.81
N GLY A 527 25.85 -29.85 18.59
CA GLY A 527 24.61 -30.29 19.21
C GLY A 527 24.57 -30.03 20.72
N SER A 528 25.59 -29.39 21.29
CA SER A 528 25.79 -29.28 22.74
C SER A 528 24.72 -28.49 23.50
N THR A 529 23.84 -27.78 22.80
CA THR A 529 22.67 -27.10 23.39
C THR A 529 21.45 -28.02 23.52
N SER A 530 21.56 -29.28 23.09
CA SER A 530 20.54 -30.30 23.36
C SER A 530 20.41 -30.55 24.86
N SER A 531 19.20 -30.87 25.31
CA SER A 531 18.89 -31.02 26.73
C SER A 531 17.89 -32.13 26.98
N ASP A 532 17.99 -32.73 28.16
CA ASP A 532 17.02 -33.66 28.71
C ASP A 532 16.23 -32.92 29.79
N PRO A 533 14.88 -32.99 29.82
CA PRO A 533 14.08 -32.28 30.82
C PRO A 533 14.43 -32.66 32.27
N GLU A 534 14.87 -33.89 32.52
CA GLU A 534 15.36 -34.36 33.81
C GLU A 534 16.85 -34.09 34.06
N GLY A 535 17.54 -33.46 33.12
CA GLY A 535 18.97 -33.16 33.18
C GLY A 535 19.86 -34.39 33.02
N ALA A 536 19.35 -35.49 32.44
CA ALA A 536 20.14 -36.68 32.19
C ALA A 536 21.25 -36.44 31.15
N ALA A 537 22.33 -37.22 31.26
CA ALA A 537 23.42 -37.16 30.29
C ALA A 537 22.99 -37.77 28.95
N LEU A 538 23.17 -37.01 27.87
CA LEU A 538 22.77 -37.41 26.51
C LEU A 538 23.91 -38.09 25.75
N THR A 539 23.53 -39.06 24.91
CA THR A 539 24.36 -39.57 23.81
C THR A 539 23.98 -38.89 22.51
N TYR A 540 24.95 -38.69 21.60
CA TYR A 540 24.77 -37.89 20.38
C TYR A 540 25.18 -38.72 19.16
N GLU A 541 24.33 -38.77 18.16
CA GLU A 541 24.56 -39.49 16.90
C GLU A 541 24.19 -38.59 15.72
N TRP A 542 25.08 -38.48 14.74
CA TRP A 542 24.94 -37.62 13.57
C TRP A 542 24.78 -38.44 12.30
N ASP A 543 23.80 -38.08 11.47
CA ASP A 543 23.63 -38.57 10.10
C ASP A 543 23.81 -37.36 9.17
N PHE A 544 24.85 -37.34 8.34
CA PHE A 544 25.19 -36.15 7.58
C PHE A 544 24.47 -36.04 6.23
N ASP A 545 23.96 -37.14 5.68
CA ASP A 545 23.30 -37.16 4.37
C ASP A 545 21.79 -37.40 4.45
N GLY A 546 21.28 -37.69 5.65
CA GLY A 546 19.87 -37.93 5.92
C GLY A 546 19.40 -39.32 5.47
N ASN A 547 20.31 -40.26 5.20
CA ASN A 547 19.97 -41.55 4.59
C ASN A 547 19.38 -42.58 5.57
N GLY A 548 19.39 -42.30 6.88
CA GLY A 548 19.00 -43.28 7.90
C GLY A 548 20.14 -43.76 8.80
N THR A 549 21.39 -43.59 8.36
CA THR A 549 22.61 -44.13 8.97
C THR A 549 23.31 -43.03 9.75
N PHE A 550 23.65 -43.30 11.02
CA PHE A 550 24.41 -42.36 11.84
C PHE A 550 25.92 -42.60 11.66
N ASP A 551 26.60 -41.64 11.06
CA ASP A 551 28.00 -41.67 10.63
C ASP A 551 29.00 -41.28 11.74
N ALA A 552 28.56 -40.47 12.71
CA ALA A 552 29.43 -39.95 13.76
C ALA A 552 28.73 -39.82 15.11
N THR A 553 29.52 -39.66 16.17
CA THR A 553 29.02 -39.51 17.55
C THR A 553 29.71 -38.37 18.29
N GLY A 554 29.06 -37.86 19.33
CA GLY A 554 29.59 -36.83 20.23
C GLY A 554 28.89 -35.48 20.04
N PRO A 555 29.00 -34.55 21.02
CA PRO A 555 28.24 -33.29 21.00
C PRO A 555 28.68 -32.34 19.88
N ARG A 556 29.84 -32.57 19.26
CA ARG A 556 30.35 -31.82 18.11
C ARG A 556 30.93 -32.79 17.09
N ALA A 557 30.74 -32.50 15.82
CA ALA A 557 31.28 -33.28 14.72
C ALA A 557 31.58 -32.38 13.50
N THR A 558 32.35 -32.90 12.55
CA THR A 558 32.65 -32.20 11.28
C THR A 558 32.47 -33.17 10.13
N HIS A 559 31.89 -32.69 9.02
CA HIS A 559 31.74 -33.49 7.79
C HIS A 559 32.13 -32.66 6.57
N THR A 560 32.77 -33.30 5.57
CA THR A 560 33.15 -32.65 4.31
C THR A 560 32.34 -33.22 3.15
N TYR A 561 31.42 -32.41 2.63
CA TYR A 561 30.63 -32.73 1.44
C TYR A 561 31.44 -32.41 0.18
N THR A 562 31.60 -33.41 -0.69
CA THR A 562 32.42 -33.26 -1.92
C THR A 562 31.60 -33.12 -3.19
N ALA A 563 30.30 -33.44 -3.14
CA ALA A 563 29.37 -33.32 -4.26
C ALA A 563 28.39 -32.17 -4.02
N ASN A 564 28.03 -31.49 -5.11
CA ASN A 564 26.99 -30.46 -5.07
C ASN A 564 25.61 -31.11 -4.85
N GLY A 565 24.71 -30.40 -4.18
CA GLY A 565 23.35 -30.83 -3.87
C GLY A 565 22.86 -30.21 -2.56
N GLN A 566 21.67 -30.64 -2.13
CA GLN A 566 21.13 -30.33 -0.81
C GLN A 566 21.02 -31.61 -0.01
N VAL A 567 21.45 -31.57 1.26
CA VAL A 567 21.38 -32.71 2.20
C VAL A 567 20.73 -32.26 3.50
N GLU A 568 20.08 -33.18 4.20
CA GLU A 568 19.45 -32.94 5.50
C GLU A 568 20.29 -33.62 6.58
N ALA A 569 21.22 -32.88 7.18
CA ALA A 569 22.00 -33.40 8.30
C ALA A 569 21.10 -33.53 9.54
N ARG A 570 21.18 -34.65 10.25
CA ARG A 570 20.31 -35.01 11.38
C ARG A 570 21.12 -35.27 12.62
N LEU A 571 20.57 -34.85 13.75
CA LEU A 571 21.08 -35.15 15.08
C LEU A 571 20.03 -35.97 15.82
N ARG A 572 20.45 -37.11 16.36
CA ARG A 572 19.73 -37.85 17.39
C ARG A 572 20.43 -37.65 18.72
N VAL A 573 19.67 -37.28 19.74
CA VAL A 573 20.13 -37.32 21.13
C VAL A 573 19.30 -38.31 21.92
N THR A 574 19.96 -39.20 22.65
CA THR A 574 19.31 -40.30 23.38
C THR A 574 19.70 -40.25 24.85
N ASP A 575 18.71 -40.34 25.74
CA ASP A 575 18.90 -40.39 27.19
C ASP A 575 19.29 -41.81 27.68
N PRO A 576 19.62 -41.98 28.98
CA PRO A 576 19.92 -43.30 29.54
C PRO A 576 18.73 -44.28 29.62
N ALA A 577 17.49 -43.78 29.52
CA ALA A 577 16.27 -44.60 29.50
C ALA A 577 15.92 -45.10 28.08
N GLY A 578 16.63 -44.63 27.05
CA GLY A 578 16.45 -44.98 25.65
C GLY A 578 15.46 -44.10 24.89
N ARG A 579 14.92 -43.03 25.49
CA ARG A 579 14.13 -42.05 24.72
C ARG A 579 15.07 -41.14 23.95
N HIS A 580 14.62 -40.68 22.79
CA HIS A 580 15.44 -39.88 21.90
C HIS A 580 14.66 -38.75 21.22
N GLY A 581 15.32 -37.62 21.06
CA GLY A 581 14.87 -36.51 20.22
C GLY A 581 15.62 -36.47 18.89
N LEU A 582 14.97 -35.92 17.87
CA LEU A 582 15.55 -35.71 16.54
C LEU A 582 15.41 -34.24 16.13
N THR A 583 16.39 -33.76 15.36
CA THR A 583 16.29 -32.49 14.62
C THR A 583 17.09 -32.63 13.32
N SER A 584 16.71 -31.90 12.28
CA SER A 584 17.50 -31.78 11.04
C SER A 584 17.90 -30.33 10.73
N ARG A 585 18.93 -30.17 9.91
CA ARG A 585 19.33 -28.91 9.27
C ARG A 585 19.74 -29.18 7.83
N GLN A 586 19.14 -28.44 6.90
CA GLN A 586 19.54 -28.46 5.51
C GLN A 586 20.93 -27.84 5.34
N VAL A 587 21.79 -28.51 4.56
CA VAL A 587 23.06 -27.99 4.09
C VAL A 587 23.02 -27.93 2.56
N THR A 588 23.32 -26.76 1.99
CA THR A 588 23.35 -26.54 0.54
C THR A 588 24.79 -26.50 0.03
N ILE A 589 25.16 -27.41 -0.85
CA ILE A 589 26.53 -27.56 -1.36
C ILE A 589 26.56 -27.25 -2.85
N GLY A 590 27.40 -26.30 -3.26
CA GLY A 590 27.53 -25.82 -4.64
C GLY A 590 26.81 -24.49 -4.90
N ASN A 591 26.05 -23.96 -3.95
CA ASN A 591 25.50 -22.60 -3.95
C ASN A 591 25.67 -21.98 -2.56
N THR A 592 26.04 -20.71 -2.46
CA THR A 592 26.19 -20.01 -1.18
C THR A 592 25.02 -19.05 -1.01
N ALA A 593 24.28 -19.16 0.10
CA ALA A 593 23.16 -18.25 0.34
C ALA A 593 23.65 -16.78 0.40
N PRO A 594 22.95 -15.84 -0.26
CA PRO A 594 23.37 -14.44 -0.29
C PRO A 594 23.27 -13.82 1.10
N THR A 595 24.25 -13.00 1.47
CA THR A 595 24.12 -12.13 2.65
C THR A 595 23.43 -10.85 2.26
N VAL A 596 22.30 -10.54 2.89
CA VAL A 596 21.52 -9.32 2.63
C VAL A 596 21.70 -8.35 3.80
N GLY A 597 21.76 -7.05 3.50
CA GLY A 597 21.86 -6.01 4.52
C GLY A 597 21.09 -4.75 4.12
N LEU A 598 20.80 -3.93 5.12
CA LEU A 598 20.21 -2.60 4.95
C LEU A 598 21.24 -1.54 5.37
N THR A 599 21.51 -0.61 4.46
CA THR A 599 22.28 0.61 4.78
C THR A 599 21.36 1.77 5.18
N ALA A 600 20.09 1.68 4.79
CA ALA A 600 18.99 2.51 5.25
C ALA A 600 17.70 1.67 5.21
N PRO A 601 16.72 1.94 6.10
CA PRO A 601 16.84 2.82 7.27
C PRO A 601 17.72 2.16 8.34
N ALA A 602 18.15 2.95 9.33
CA ALA A 602 18.89 2.39 10.45
C ALA A 602 17.95 1.60 11.36
N HIS A 603 18.30 0.35 11.69
CA HIS A 603 17.56 -0.48 12.65
C HIS A 603 17.48 0.23 14.02
N GLY A 604 16.29 0.24 14.64
CA GLY A 604 15.94 1.01 15.84
C GLY A 604 15.64 2.51 15.58
N GLY A 605 15.67 2.96 14.32
CA GLY A 605 15.54 4.36 13.97
C GLY A 605 14.13 4.92 14.19
N PHE A 606 14.04 6.22 14.47
CA PHE A 606 12.76 6.89 14.74
C PHE A 606 12.07 7.43 13.47
N PHE A 607 10.74 7.41 13.42
CA PHE A 607 9.94 8.01 12.35
C PHE A 607 8.58 8.54 12.86
N ASP A 608 7.86 9.31 12.04
CA ASP A 608 6.44 9.61 12.25
C ASP A 608 5.58 8.87 11.22
N TRP A 609 4.36 8.47 11.59
CA TRP A 609 3.39 7.97 10.63
C TRP A 609 3.09 9.03 9.56
N GLY A 610 3.05 8.62 8.30
CA GLY A 610 2.98 9.45 7.10
C GLY A 610 4.36 9.78 6.52
N ASP A 611 5.44 9.39 7.20
CA ASP A 611 6.80 9.57 6.72
C ASP A 611 7.14 8.64 5.56
N ALA A 612 8.09 9.14 4.78
CA ALA A 612 8.86 8.40 3.79
C ALA A 612 10.07 7.77 4.45
N ILE A 613 10.18 6.44 4.40
CA ILE A 613 11.31 5.74 4.97
C ILE A 613 12.24 5.27 3.84
N PRO A 614 13.38 5.95 3.60
CA PRO A 614 14.32 5.52 2.58
C PRO A 614 14.89 4.15 2.93
N TYR A 615 15.00 3.30 1.92
CA TYR A 615 15.62 1.99 2.04
C TYR A 615 16.71 1.79 1.00
N ALA A 616 17.79 1.10 1.38
CA ALA A 616 18.90 0.80 0.49
C ALA A 616 19.53 -0.55 0.87
N VAL A 617 19.46 -1.48 -0.08
CA VAL A 617 19.81 -2.88 0.11
C VAL A 617 21.23 -3.15 -0.40
N THR A 618 22.00 -3.87 0.41
CA THR A 618 23.28 -4.45 0.01
C THR A 618 23.15 -5.95 -0.09
N VAL A 619 23.76 -6.54 -1.11
CA VAL A 619 23.84 -8.00 -1.28
C VAL A 619 25.31 -8.36 -1.42
N ASN A 620 25.71 -9.45 -0.77
CA ASN A 620 26.98 -10.10 -1.03
C ASN A 620 26.72 -11.58 -1.32
N ASP A 621 26.92 -11.96 -2.58
CA ASP A 621 26.76 -13.30 -3.08
C ASP A 621 28.09 -13.73 -3.74
N PRO A 622 28.74 -14.82 -3.30
CA PRO A 622 30.01 -15.26 -3.89
C PRO A 622 29.90 -15.67 -5.37
N GLU A 623 28.73 -16.11 -5.82
CA GLU A 623 28.48 -16.61 -7.18
C GLU A 623 27.91 -15.53 -8.11
N ASP A 624 27.02 -14.67 -7.62
CA ASP A 624 26.34 -13.60 -8.36
C ASP A 624 26.99 -12.21 -8.16
N GLY A 625 27.89 -12.06 -7.19
CA GLY A 625 28.61 -10.82 -6.88
C GLY A 625 27.92 -9.92 -5.84
N THR A 626 28.41 -8.69 -5.71
CA THR A 626 27.94 -7.72 -4.69
C THR A 626 26.97 -6.66 -5.21
N THR A 627 26.64 -6.71 -6.50
CA THR A 627 25.69 -5.76 -7.10
C THR A 627 24.30 -6.40 -7.11
N PRO A 628 23.35 -5.94 -6.28
CA PRO A 628 22.04 -6.55 -6.22
C PRO A 628 21.28 -6.40 -7.53
N VAL A 629 20.67 -7.50 -8.01
CA VAL A 629 19.71 -7.46 -9.12
C VAL A 629 18.36 -7.01 -8.57
N CYS A 630 17.99 -5.75 -8.81
CA CYS A 630 16.84 -5.11 -8.13
C CYS A 630 15.49 -5.78 -8.34
N SER A 631 15.29 -6.51 -9.44
CA SER A 631 14.06 -7.28 -9.66
C SER A 631 13.94 -8.52 -8.77
N ARG A 632 15.02 -8.93 -8.09
CA ARG A 632 15.06 -10.05 -7.16
C ARG A 632 15.06 -9.63 -5.69
N VAL A 633 15.13 -8.31 -5.45
CA VAL A 633 14.93 -7.74 -4.12
C VAL A 633 13.44 -7.53 -3.92
N SER A 634 12.89 -8.17 -2.89
CA SER A 634 11.52 -7.89 -2.42
C SER A 634 11.60 -7.21 -1.06
N TRP A 635 10.70 -6.27 -0.81
CA TRP A 635 10.57 -5.62 0.50
C TRP A 635 9.12 -5.60 0.93
N ALA A 636 8.90 -5.69 2.24
CA ALA A 636 7.60 -5.55 2.87
C ALA A 636 7.75 -4.67 4.10
N PHE A 637 6.93 -3.63 4.19
CA PHE A 637 6.81 -2.83 5.40
C PHE A 637 5.52 -3.19 6.11
N GLY A 638 5.65 -3.55 7.37
CA GLY A 638 4.56 -3.87 8.28
C GLY A 638 4.45 -2.85 9.39
N LEU A 639 3.23 -2.72 9.91
CA LEU A 639 2.96 -2.11 11.19
C LEU A 639 2.92 -3.24 12.21
N GLY A 640 3.84 -3.23 13.16
CA GLY A 640 3.74 -4.04 14.36
C GLY A 640 2.93 -3.28 15.41
N HIS A 641 2.12 -3.98 16.19
CA HIS A 641 1.61 -3.45 17.44
C HIS A 641 1.47 -4.51 18.53
N ASN A 642 1.82 -4.12 19.75
CA ASN A 642 1.98 -5.04 20.88
C ASN A 642 2.88 -6.23 20.47
N GLN A 643 2.30 -7.43 20.37
CA GLN A 643 2.97 -8.67 20.00
C GLN A 643 2.52 -9.22 18.65
N HIS A 644 1.74 -8.48 17.87
CA HIS A 644 1.40 -8.89 16.51
C HIS A 644 1.69 -7.79 15.49
N GLY A 645 1.45 -8.04 14.21
CA GLY A 645 1.61 -7.03 13.18
C GLY A 645 0.80 -7.36 11.95
N HIS A 646 0.64 -6.37 11.09
CA HIS A 646 -0.04 -6.50 9.80
C HIS A 646 0.84 -5.86 8.71
N PRO A 647 0.96 -6.46 7.51
CA PRO A 647 1.75 -5.85 6.45
C PRO A 647 0.94 -4.73 5.85
N VAL A 648 1.56 -3.57 5.76
CA VAL A 648 0.93 -2.36 5.22
C VAL A 648 1.08 -2.35 3.71
N ASN A 649 2.32 -2.49 3.24
CA ASN A 649 2.67 -2.40 1.83
C ASN A 649 3.94 -3.21 1.53
N SER A 650 4.08 -3.60 0.28
CA SER A 650 5.24 -4.33 -0.22
C SER A 650 5.62 -3.86 -1.62
N GLY A 651 6.81 -4.23 -2.05
CA GLY A 651 7.29 -3.94 -3.39
C GLY A 651 8.61 -4.63 -3.70
N THR A 652 9.25 -4.18 -4.78
CA THR A 652 10.54 -4.69 -5.24
C THR A 652 11.50 -3.55 -5.54
N GLY A 653 12.80 -3.81 -5.49
CA GLY A 653 13.84 -2.85 -5.88
C GLY A 653 14.96 -2.73 -4.83
N CYS A 654 16.16 -2.33 -5.25
CA CYS A 654 17.31 -2.22 -4.34
C CYS A 654 17.33 -0.95 -3.48
N THR A 655 16.69 0.12 -3.95
CA THR A 655 16.69 1.44 -3.31
C THR A 655 15.35 2.11 -3.54
N GLY A 656 14.88 2.89 -2.57
CA GLY A 656 13.64 3.64 -2.69
C GLY A 656 13.27 4.33 -1.39
N ALA A 657 12.01 4.73 -1.27
CA ALA A 657 11.41 5.13 0.00
C ALA A 657 10.07 4.42 0.14
N VAL A 658 9.85 3.83 1.31
CA VAL A 658 8.58 3.25 1.72
C VAL A 658 7.71 4.35 2.29
N ALA A 659 6.52 4.55 1.72
CA ALA A 659 5.52 5.43 2.34
C ALA A 659 4.86 4.68 3.49
N THR A 660 4.92 5.26 4.69
CA THR A 660 4.17 4.76 5.85
C THR A 660 2.73 5.26 5.82
N PRO A 661 1.76 4.55 6.43
CA PRO A 661 0.40 5.04 6.62
C PRO A 661 0.38 6.41 7.29
N THR A 662 -0.57 7.27 6.96
CA THR A 662 -0.69 8.64 7.53
C THR A 662 -0.91 8.66 9.04
N ASP A 663 -1.42 7.56 9.58
CA ASP A 663 -1.62 7.30 10.99
C ASP A 663 -1.46 5.80 11.22
N ALA A 664 -1.20 5.40 12.46
CA ALA A 664 -1.10 3.98 12.79
C ALA A 664 -2.42 3.24 12.55
N GLY A 665 -3.57 3.91 12.60
CA GLY A 665 -4.89 3.29 12.51
C GLY A 665 -5.30 2.48 13.74
N HIS A 666 -4.56 2.58 14.84
CA HIS A 666 -4.78 1.87 16.10
C HIS A 666 -5.14 2.85 17.22
N GLY A 667 -5.78 2.36 18.28
CA GLY A 667 -6.10 3.15 19.48
C GLY A 667 -4.85 3.68 20.19
N GLU A 668 -5.02 4.73 21.01
CA GLU A 668 -3.91 5.37 21.75
C GLU A 668 -3.23 4.46 22.80
N THR A 669 -3.88 3.34 23.13
CA THR A 669 -3.43 2.29 24.05
C THR A 669 -2.46 1.28 23.44
N GLU A 670 -2.31 1.27 22.11
CA GLU A 670 -1.54 0.23 21.42
C GLU A 670 -0.07 0.62 21.27
N ASN A 671 0.86 -0.31 21.51
CA ASN A 671 2.28 -0.10 21.25
C ASN A 671 2.59 -0.31 19.77
N VAL A 672 2.58 0.74 18.95
CA VAL A 672 2.77 0.62 17.49
C VAL A 672 4.21 0.86 17.04
N PHE A 673 4.70 0.12 16.05
CA PHE A 673 6.04 0.28 15.47
C PHE A 673 6.10 -0.13 13.98
N GLY A 674 7.16 0.26 13.28
CA GLY A 674 7.37 -0.08 11.87
C GLY A 674 8.36 -1.22 11.69
N VAL A 675 8.13 -2.13 10.76
CA VAL A 675 9.05 -3.23 10.42
C VAL A 675 9.27 -3.26 8.92
N LEU A 676 10.51 -3.06 8.48
CA LEU A 676 10.90 -3.24 7.08
C LEU A 676 11.67 -4.55 6.92
N ASN A 677 11.04 -5.53 6.26
CA ASN A 677 11.67 -6.78 5.83
C ASN A 677 12.14 -6.65 4.39
N VAL A 678 13.33 -7.17 4.10
CA VAL A 678 13.89 -7.26 2.74
C VAL A 678 14.44 -8.66 2.52
N THR A 679 14.12 -9.24 1.36
CA THR A 679 14.65 -10.52 0.91
C THR A 679 15.35 -10.37 -0.45
N TYR A 680 16.34 -11.20 -0.70
CA TYR A 680 16.99 -11.36 -2.00
C TYR A 680 17.21 -12.84 -2.28
N THR A 681 16.69 -13.29 -3.42
CA THR A 681 16.91 -14.65 -3.93
C THR A 681 17.95 -14.61 -5.04
N ASP A 682 18.98 -15.46 -4.95
CA ASP A 682 20.05 -15.58 -5.95
C ASP A 682 19.57 -16.30 -7.24
N SER A 683 20.48 -16.59 -8.17
CA SER A 683 20.17 -17.35 -9.40
C SER A 683 20.19 -18.88 -9.23
N GLY A 684 20.60 -19.39 -8.07
CA GLY A 684 21.19 -20.71 -7.90
C GLY A 684 22.57 -20.83 -8.57
N ALA A 685 23.30 -21.89 -8.24
CA ALA A 685 24.62 -22.15 -8.81
C ALA A 685 24.90 -23.65 -8.95
N ASN A 686 25.69 -24.02 -9.96
CA ASN A 686 26.21 -25.39 -10.14
C ASN A 686 25.16 -26.53 -10.12
N GLY A 687 23.95 -26.26 -10.63
CA GLY A 687 22.84 -27.23 -10.67
C GLY A 687 22.07 -27.36 -9.34
N VAL A 688 22.37 -26.48 -8.38
CA VAL A 688 21.71 -26.37 -7.07
C VAL A 688 20.69 -25.24 -7.12
N PRO A 689 19.49 -25.40 -6.51
CA PRO A 689 18.44 -24.38 -6.54
C PRO A 689 18.86 -23.03 -5.95
N PRO A 690 18.14 -21.95 -6.29
CA PRO A 690 18.34 -20.65 -5.67
C PRO A 690 18.21 -20.65 -4.16
N ALA A 691 19.02 -19.83 -3.49
CA ALA A 691 18.93 -19.56 -2.06
C ALA A 691 18.47 -18.12 -1.80
N THR A 692 17.83 -17.90 -0.65
CA THR A 692 17.31 -16.60 -0.26
C THR A 692 18.02 -16.12 1.01
N GLY A 693 18.46 -14.88 0.99
CA GLY A 693 18.91 -14.15 2.17
C GLY A 693 17.92 -13.04 2.54
N GLU A 694 17.99 -12.57 3.78
CA GLU A 694 17.07 -11.55 4.28
C GLU A 694 17.75 -10.56 5.23
N ALA A 695 17.13 -9.39 5.38
CA ALA A 695 17.50 -8.36 6.35
C ALA A 695 16.24 -7.65 6.86
N GLN A 696 16.29 -7.14 8.09
CA GLN A 696 15.16 -6.44 8.71
C GLN A 696 15.60 -5.16 9.43
N ALA A 697 14.77 -4.12 9.37
CA ALA A 697 14.87 -2.94 10.21
C ALA A 697 13.57 -2.75 11.00
N ILE A 698 13.64 -2.76 12.34
CA ILE A 698 12.57 -2.32 13.23
C ILE A 698 12.72 -0.81 13.44
N LEU A 699 11.63 -0.06 13.39
CA LEU A 699 11.59 1.40 13.47
C LEU A 699 10.60 1.83 14.55
N ASN A 700 10.98 2.83 15.33
CA ASN A 700 10.17 3.33 16.43
C ASN A 700 9.39 4.57 16.01
N PRO A 701 8.09 4.70 16.35
CA PRO A 701 7.46 6.00 16.31
C PRO A 701 8.22 6.96 17.23
N LYS A 702 8.22 8.26 16.92
CA LYS A 702 8.87 9.26 17.78
C LYS A 702 8.24 9.33 19.17
N LEU A 703 6.94 9.06 19.28
CA LEU A 703 6.23 8.92 20.55
C LEU A 703 6.42 7.50 21.08
N MET A 704 7.06 7.38 22.25
CA MET A 704 7.15 6.14 23.03
C MET A 704 6.54 6.37 24.41
N GLN A 705 5.44 5.69 24.71
CA GLN A 705 4.82 5.74 26.04
C GLN A 705 5.62 4.90 27.05
N GLY A 706 5.61 5.33 28.32
CA GLY A 706 6.37 4.72 29.40
C GLY A 706 5.96 3.27 29.67
N GLU A 707 4.67 2.98 29.56
CA GLU A 707 4.06 1.67 29.73
C GLU A 707 4.40 0.67 28.63
N HIS A 708 4.95 1.12 27.50
CA HIS A 708 5.35 0.29 26.37
C HIS A 708 6.85 -0.06 26.36
N ALA A 709 7.53 0.09 27.51
CA ALA A 709 8.92 -0.36 27.63
C ALA A 709 9.02 -1.88 27.48
N ASP A 710 9.97 -2.34 26.65
CA ASP A 710 10.20 -3.78 26.38
C ASP A 710 10.60 -4.53 27.66
N GLU A 711 11.35 -3.86 28.54
CA GLU A 711 11.70 -4.36 29.87
C GLU A 711 11.59 -3.25 30.91
N SER A 712 11.31 -3.62 32.16
CA SER A 712 11.33 -2.68 33.28
C SER A 712 11.67 -3.34 34.61
N SER A 713 12.09 -2.53 35.59
CA SER A 713 12.37 -2.98 36.96
C SER A 713 11.93 -1.93 37.97
N GLY A 714 11.16 -2.36 38.98
CA GLY A 714 10.76 -1.56 40.13
C GLY A 714 9.60 -0.59 39.90
N VAL A 715 9.13 -0.46 38.66
CA VAL A 715 8.06 0.48 38.28
C VAL A 715 6.66 -0.12 38.38
N THR A 716 5.64 0.74 38.46
CA THR A 716 4.21 0.34 38.40
C THR A 716 3.51 1.02 37.24
N ILE A 717 2.84 0.24 36.38
CA ILE A 717 1.93 0.76 35.35
C ILE A 717 0.56 1.00 35.99
N THR A 718 0.03 2.22 35.89
CA THR A 718 -1.27 2.60 36.48
C THR A 718 -2.16 3.22 35.40
N ASP A 719 -3.45 2.84 35.37
CA ASP A 719 -4.46 3.47 34.53
C ASP A 719 -4.62 4.96 34.90
N ASP A 720 -4.48 5.85 33.90
CA ASP A 720 -4.65 7.30 34.03
C ASP A 720 -5.23 7.86 32.72
N SER A 721 -6.53 8.14 32.71
CA SER A 721 -7.25 8.66 31.54
C SER A 721 -6.74 10.02 30.99
N THR A 722 -5.81 10.67 31.68
CA THR A 722 -5.20 11.94 31.23
C THR A 722 -3.81 11.76 30.63
N ALA A 723 -3.26 10.55 30.71
CA ALA A 723 -2.02 10.16 30.07
C ALA A 723 -2.23 9.79 28.59
N SER A 724 -1.15 9.78 27.79
CA SER A 724 -1.25 9.66 26.33
C SER A 724 -1.73 8.28 25.87
N GLY A 725 -1.39 7.20 26.57
CA GLY A 725 -1.88 5.84 26.32
C GLY A 725 -2.92 5.37 27.33
N LEU A 726 -3.58 6.30 28.03
CA LEU A 726 -4.51 6.02 29.15
C LEU A 726 -3.88 5.27 30.34
N ARG A 727 -2.56 5.12 30.34
CA ARG A 727 -1.73 4.54 31.39
C ARG A 727 -0.47 5.38 31.56
N ALA A 728 0.19 5.23 32.69
CA ALA A 728 1.46 5.86 32.96
C ALA A 728 2.32 5.02 33.92
N ILE A 729 3.62 5.26 33.87
CA ILE A 729 4.56 4.76 34.86
C ILE A 729 4.48 5.63 36.11
N THR A 730 4.17 4.99 37.24
CA THR A 730 4.04 5.62 38.55
C THR A 730 4.99 5.00 39.55
N GLY A 731 5.40 5.79 40.54
CA GLY A 731 6.34 5.33 41.57
C GLY A 731 7.73 5.03 41.02
N PHE A 732 8.19 5.82 40.06
CA PHE A 732 9.50 5.62 39.43
C PHE A 732 10.61 6.11 40.38
N ASP A 733 11.09 5.21 41.24
CA ASP A 733 12.01 5.49 42.33
C ASP A 733 13.49 5.37 41.92
N ALA A 734 14.39 5.76 42.83
CA ALA A 734 15.83 5.68 42.58
C ALA A 734 16.30 4.22 42.53
N GLY A 735 16.87 3.82 41.40
CA GLY A 735 17.33 2.44 41.14
C GLY A 735 16.42 1.66 40.18
N ASP A 736 15.22 2.16 39.93
CA ASP A 736 14.29 1.61 38.95
C ASP A 736 14.70 2.01 37.54
N TRP A 737 14.17 1.29 36.54
CA TRP A 737 14.43 1.61 35.14
C TRP A 737 13.36 1.10 34.18
N LEU A 738 13.32 1.73 33.01
CA LEU A 738 12.62 1.31 31.79
C LEU A 738 13.67 1.05 30.70
N ALA A 739 13.44 0.09 29.82
CA ALA A 739 14.31 -0.18 28.68
C ALA A 739 13.53 -0.34 27.37
N TYR A 740 14.09 0.21 26.29
CA TYR A 740 13.57 0.10 24.92
C TYR A 740 14.66 -0.45 23.99
N ASP A 741 14.35 -1.45 23.18
CA ASP A 741 15.29 -2.17 22.30
C ASP A 741 14.56 -2.74 21.07
N PRO A 742 14.96 -2.38 19.84
CA PRO A 742 16.12 -1.59 19.45
C PRO A 742 15.84 -0.08 19.38
N VAL A 743 16.82 0.76 19.72
CA VAL A 743 16.80 2.22 19.53
C VAL A 743 17.99 2.67 18.67
N ASN A 744 17.81 3.70 17.84
CA ASN A 744 18.88 4.36 17.09
C ASN A 744 18.56 5.85 16.91
N PHE A 745 19.47 6.70 17.39
CA PHE A 745 19.26 8.15 17.43
C PHE A 745 19.63 8.90 16.14
N SER A 746 19.80 8.19 15.01
CA SER A 746 20.04 8.83 13.71
C SER A 746 18.96 9.88 13.41
N GLY A 747 19.39 11.10 13.10
CA GLY A 747 18.49 12.22 12.80
C GLY A 747 17.72 12.80 14.00
N ILE A 748 17.98 12.35 15.23
CA ILE A 748 17.38 12.86 16.47
C ILE A 748 18.21 14.02 17.04
N THR A 749 17.52 15.04 17.54
CA THR A 749 18.13 16.28 18.06
C THR A 749 17.62 16.67 19.46
N GLY A 750 16.58 16.01 19.96
CA GLY A 750 15.97 16.33 21.24
C GLY A 750 14.95 15.28 21.68
N VAL A 751 14.45 15.44 22.89
CA VAL A 751 13.32 14.67 23.43
C VAL A 751 12.39 15.60 24.18
N GLN A 752 11.09 15.40 24.01
CA GLN A 752 10.05 15.96 24.85
C GLN A 752 9.56 14.88 25.80
N THR A 753 9.63 15.10 27.10
CA THR A 753 9.18 14.13 28.10
C THR A 753 7.95 14.66 28.81
N LYS A 754 6.85 13.91 28.73
CA LYS A 754 5.64 14.18 29.50
C LYS A 754 5.74 13.43 30.83
N ALA A 755 5.85 14.19 31.92
CA ALA A 755 6.07 13.66 33.27
C ALA A 755 5.37 14.52 34.32
N ARG A 756 5.29 14.04 35.57
CA ARG A 756 4.88 14.83 36.75
C ARG A 756 5.74 14.43 37.96
N GLY A 757 5.54 15.12 39.09
CA GLY A 757 6.34 14.90 40.29
C GLY A 757 7.50 15.90 40.39
N ALA A 758 8.64 15.48 40.93
CA ALA A 758 9.86 16.28 41.08
C ALA A 758 11.09 15.37 41.11
N GLY A 759 12.03 15.54 40.17
CA GLY A 759 13.24 14.71 40.11
C GLY A 759 13.95 14.82 38.77
N GLN A 760 14.84 13.87 38.50
CA GLN A 760 15.55 13.74 37.24
C GLN A 760 15.29 12.38 36.60
N LEU A 761 15.13 12.39 35.29
CA LEU A 761 15.25 11.18 34.47
C LEU A 761 16.58 11.22 33.72
N GLN A 762 17.21 10.06 33.59
CA GLN A 762 18.52 9.93 32.97
C GLN A 762 18.46 8.91 31.84
N LEU A 763 18.86 9.34 30.64
CA LEU A 763 18.96 8.48 29.47
C LEU A 763 20.35 7.86 29.41
N ARG A 764 20.39 6.54 29.36
CA ARG A 764 21.58 5.70 29.42
C ARG A 764 21.59 4.71 28.26
N TRP A 765 22.77 4.22 27.89
CA TRP A 765 22.96 3.40 26.70
C TRP A 765 23.47 2.00 27.06
N ASN A 766 22.79 0.97 26.57
CA ASN A 766 23.07 -0.48 26.70
C ASN A 766 23.06 -1.08 28.11
N ALA A 767 23.18 -0.28 29.17
CA ALA A 767 23.05 -0.75 30.55
C ALA A 767 22.44 0.32 31.47
N ALA A 768 21.63 -0.10 32.44
CA ALA A 768 20.99 0.78 33.42
C ALA A 768 21.99 1.53 34.32
N ASP A 769 23.19 0.99 34.54
CA ASP A 769 24.24 1.60 35.37
C ASP A 769 25.27 2.42 34.56
N ALA A 770 25.24 2.37 33.23
CA ALA A 770 26.14 3.12 32.36
C ALA A 770 25.94 4.64 32.50
N ALA A 771 27.01 5.43 32.39
CA ALA A 771 26.93 6.89 32.54
C ALA A 771 25.86 7.50 31.61
N PRO A 772 25.03 8.45 32.10
CA PRO A 772 23.96 9.03 31.28
C PRO A 772 24.54 9.92 30.18
N PHE A 773 23.99 9.80 28.97
CA PHE A 773 24.32 10.70 27.88
C PHE A 773 23.39 11.93 27.85
N ALA A 774 22.25 11.87 28.56
CA ALA A 774 21.36 13.00 28.77
C ALA A 774 20.67 12.93 30.14
N THR A 775 20.33 14.09 30.68
CA THR A 775 19.56 14.23 31.93
C THR A 775 18.40 15.17 31.67
N ILE A 776 17.23 14.81 32.18
CA ILE A 776 15.95 15.50 32.00
C ILE A 776 15.49 15.93 33.39
N ASP A 777 15.57 17.23 33.66
CA ASP A 777 15.09 17.80 34.91
C ASP A 777 13.56 17.92 34.88
N VAL A 778 12.86 17.16 35.72
CA VAL A 778 11.40 17.22 35.87
C VAL A 778 11.07 18.20 37.00
N PRO A 779 10.56 19.42 36.69
CA PRO A 779 10.28 20.40 37.73
C PRO A 779 9.13 19.93 38.63
N ALA A 780 9.11 20.44 39.86
CA ALA A 780 8.13 20.02 40.87
C ALA A 780 6.67 20.34 40.48
N GLY A 781 5.75 19.42 40.74
CA GLY A 781 4.29 19.65 40.79
C GLY A 781 3.42 18.51 40.25
N ALA A 782 2.12 18.57 40.54
CA ALA A 782 1.22 17.43 40.49
C ALA A 782 0.58 17.10 39.11
N GLY A 783 0.61 18.03 38.14
CA GLY A 783 0.04 17.80 36.81
C GLY A 783 1.08 17.38 35.77
N TRP A 784 0.62 16.74 34.69
CA TRP A 784 1.44 16.43 33.52
C TRP A 784 2.06 17.70 32.94
N ARG A 785 3.36 17.64 32.67
CA ARG A 785 4.11 18.70 32.00
C ARG A 785 5.03 18.09 30.95
N THR A 786 5.22 18.83 29.86
CA THR A 786 6.19 18.48 28.84
C THR A 786 7.50 19.23 29.08
N VAL A 787 8.58 18.50 29.30
CA VAL A 787 9.95 19.03 29.40
C VAL A 787 10.66 18.77 28.08
N THR A 788 11.21 19.81 27.45
CA THR A 788 12.01 19.65 26.23
C THR A 788 13.49 19.68 26.58
N THR A 789 14.20 18.61 26.23
CA THR A 789 15.64 18.46 26.47
C THR A 789 16.35 18.29 25.13
N PRO A 790 17.23 19.25 24.73
CA PRO A 790 18.11 19.06 23.59
C PRO A 790 19.04 17.88 23.83
N LEU A 791 19.26 17.07 22.80
CA LEU A 791 20.17 15.93 22.86
C LEU A 791 21.39 16.20 21.98
N SER A 792 22.58 15.87 22.50
CA SER A 792 23.86 16.01 21.78
C SER A 792 24.82 14.93 22.24
N GLY A 793 25.83 14.59 21.42
CA GLY A 793 26.75 13.48 21.73
C GLY A 793 26.03 12.12 21.80
N LEU A 794 25.01 11.94 20.95
CA LEU A 794 24.16 10.75 20.93
C LEU A 794 24.96 9.48 20.60
N PRO A 795 24.60 8.33 21.21
CA PRO A 795 25.16 7.04 20.82
C PRO A 795 24.96 6.74 19.32
N SER A 796 25.90 6.01 18.73
CA SER A 796 25.84 5.58 17.32
C SER A 796 25.41 4.13 17.19
N GLY A 797 24.65 3.81 16.14
CA GLY A 797 24.18 2.45 15.86
C GLY A 797 22.92 2.09 16.64
N ALA A 798 22.47 0.84 16.45
CA ALA A 798 21.33 0.30 17.19
C ALA A 798 21.78 -0.23 18.57
N GLY A 799 20.91 -0.14 19.57
CA GLY A 799 21.14 -0.70 20.90
C GLY A 799 19.97 -0.39 21.85
N LYS A 800 20.17 -0.67 23.14
CA LYS A 800 19.12 -0.57 24.17
C LYS A 800 19.18 0.78 24.89
N LEU A 801 18.07 1.53 24.88
CA LEU A 801 17.90 2.76 25.64
C LEU A 801 17.39 2.43 27.03
N PHE A 802 18.13 2.80 28.07
CA PHE A 802 17.65 2.77 29.44
C PHE A 802 17.22 4.16 29.91
N VAL A 803 16.07 4.24 30.57
CA VAL A 803 15.64 5.42 31.34
C VAL A 803 15.72 5.05 32.81
N THR A 804 16.40 5.88 33.60
CA THR A 804 16.53 5.73 35.06
C THR A 804 16.02 6.98 35.77
N SER A 805 15.55 6.83 37.00
CA SER A 805 15.01 7.94 37.81
C SER A 805 15.89 8.25 39.02
N SER A 806 15.90 9.51 39.45
CA SER A 806 16.43 9.91 40.77
C SER A 806 15.40 9.71 41.90
N GLY A 807 14.20 9.24 41.57
CA GLY A 807 13.04 9.13 42.44
C GLY A 807 12.11 10.33 42.40
N GLY A 808 10.82 10.09 42.68
CA GLY A 808 9.79 11.13 42.79
C GLY A 808 9.19 11.61 41.46
N VAL A 809 9.34 10.85 40.39
CA VAL A 809 8.84 11.18 39.04
C VAL A 809 7.81 10.13 38.61
N ASP A 810 6.72 10.57 37.98
CA ASP A 810 5.86 9.69 37.19
C ASP A 810 6.05 10.06 35.71
N VAL A 811 6.03 9.06 34.83
CA VAL A 811 6.32 9.21 33.39
C VAL A 811 5.14 8.75 32.56
N ASP A 812 4.70 9.60 31.64
CA ASP A 812 3.70 9.28 30.63
C ASP A 812 4.41 8.84 29.34
N ALA A 813 5.18 9.73 28.71
CA ALA A 813 5.77 9.42 27.41
C ALA A 813 7.02 10.24 27.08
N PHE A 814 7.75 9.75 26.07
CA PHE A 814 8.88 10.40 25.41
C PHE A 814 8.54 10.65 23.95
N THR A 815 8.65 11.89 23.48
CA THR A 815 8.50 12.24 22.06
C THR A 815 9.83 12.76 21.52
N PHE A 816 10.56 11.90 20.83
CA PHE A 816 11.84 12.23 20.22
C PHE A 816 11.66 13.25 19.09
N GLN A 817 12.61 14.18 18.98
CA GLN A 817 12.56 15.32 18.06
C GLN A 817 13.63 15.19 16.99
N GLY A 818 13.34 15.66 15.78
CA GLY A 818 14.24 15.59 14.63
C GLY A 818 13.60 14.88 13.43
N ALA A 819 14.37 14.67 12.38
CA ALA A 819 13.89 13.94 11.20
C ALA A 819 13.81 12.43 11.46
N GLY A 820 14.64 11.91 12.37
CA GLY A 820 14.78 10.47 12.53
C GLY A 820 15.38 9.83 11.27
N VAL A 821 14.87 8.67 10.87
CA VAL A 821 15.25 7.99 9.62
C VAL A 821 14.45 8.43 8.40
N ALA A 822 13.45 9.30 8.58
CA ALA A 822 12.58 9.73 7.49
C ALA A 822 13.27 10.64 6.47
N ASP A 823 12.89 10.51 5.21
CA ASP A 823 13.25 11.47 4.17
C ASP A 823 12.31 12.69 4.22
N LYS A 824 12.87 13.83 4.63
CA LYS A 824 12.18 15.12 4.72
C LYS A 824 12.68 16.12 3.68
N THR A 825 13.51 15.69 2.73
CA THR A 825 14.15 16.59 1.76
C THR A 825 13.35 16.55 0.46
N PRO A 826 12.76 17.67 0.01
CA PRO A 826 12.04 17.67 -1.26
C PRO A 826 12.97 17.55 -2.48
N PRO A 827 12.48 16.97 -3.59
CA PRO A 827 13.24 16.90 -4.84
C PRO A 827 13.69 18.26 -5.35
N THR A 828 14.84 18.27 -6.02
CA THR A 828 15.27 19.40 -6.86
C THR A 828 14.77 19.19 -8.29
N VAL A 829 14.17 20.22 -8.88
CA VAL A 829 13.57 20.16 -10.23
C VAL A 829 14.20 21.11 -11.22
N SER A 830 14.23 20.69 -12.48
CA SER A 830 14.65 21.48 -13.63
C SER A 830 13.78 21.15 -14.85
N ALA A 831 13.75 22.06 -15.81
CA ALA A 831 13.07 21.84 -17.08
C ALA A 831 13.90 22.33 -18.27
N ALA A 832 13.78 21.64 -19.39
CA ALA A 832 14.40 22.00 -20.65
C ALA A 832 13.35 22.05 -21.77
N LEU A 833 13.52 22.97 -22.71
CA LEU A 833 12.69 23.09 -23.90
C LEU A 833 13.44 22.54 -25.12
N THR A 834 12.70 21.92 -26.04
CA THR A 834 13.20 21.54 -27.37
C THR A 834 12.25 22.08 -28.44
N PRO A 835 12.69 23.00 -29.32
CA PRO A 835 14.04 23.58 -29.39
C PRO A 835 14.41 24.41 -28.15
N SER A 836 15.69 24.41 -27.79
CA SER A 836 16.19 25.12 -26.59
C SER A 836 16.19 26.64 -26.72
N ALA A 837 16.14 27.15 -27.95
CA ALA A 837 15.99 28.57 -28.25
C ALA A 837 14.75 28.81 -29.14
N PRO A 838 14.08 29.97 -29.01
CA PRO A 838 12.98 30.38 -29.88
C PRO A 838 13.35 30.35 -31.36
N THR A 839 12.48 29.77 -32.20
CA THR A 839 12.73 29.62 -33.65
C THR A 839 12.23 30.80 -34.50
N GLY A 840 11.52 31.74 -33.88
CA GLY A 840 11.05 32.99 -34.46
C GLY A 840 11.70 34.23 -33.83
N ALA A 841 11.22 35.40 -34.24
CA ALA A 841 11.68 36.69 -33.72
C ALA A 841 11.16 36.97 -32.31
N ASN A 842 11.79 37.91 -31.60
CA ASN A 842 11.34 38.45 -30.30
C ASN A 842 11.04 37.41 -29.20
N GLY A 843 11.70 36.26 -29.26
CA GLY A 843 11.54 35.18 -28.29
C GLY A 843 10.32 34.29 -28.53
N TRP A 844 9.73 34.30 -29.72
CA TRP A 844 8.63 33.42 -30.13
C TRP A 844 9.13 32.13 -30.78
N TYR A 845 8.43 31.04 -30.53
CA TYR A 845 8.57 29.79 -31.28
C TYR A 845 7.55 29.75 -32.40
N THR A 846 7.99 29.35 -33.58
CA THR A 846 7.16 29.24 -34.80
C THR A 846 6.61 27.83 -35.04
N GLY A 847 6.74 26.97 -34.03
CA GLY A 847 6.30 25.57 -34.03
C GLY A 847 6.00 25.08 -32.62
N ASN A 848 5.58 23.83 -32.50
CA ASN A 848 5.38 23.20 -31.19
C ASN A 848 6.70 23.11 -30.42
N VAL A 849 6.62 23.19 -29.10
CA VAL A 849 7.78 23.11 -28.19
C VAL A 849 7.63 21.91 -27.28
N THR A 850 8.66 21.09 -27.14
CA THR A 850 8.66 19.97 -26.20
C THR A 850 9.27 20.40 -24.87
N LEU A 851 8.55 20.16 -23.77
CA LEU A 851 8.98 20.32 -22.39
C LEU A 851 9.48 18.99 -21.83
N THR A 852 10.70 18.98 -21.31
CA THR A 852 11.24 17.86 -20.53
C THR A 852 11.47 18.33 -19.09
N VAL A 853 10.80 17.70 -18.12
CA VAL A 853 11.03 17.96 -16.69
C VAL A 853 11.97 16.89 -16.14
N SER A 854 13.01 17.32 -15.45
CA SER A 854 13.98 16.45 -14.79
C SER A 854 14.02 16.75 -13.30
N ALA A 855 14.26 15.73 -12.49
CA ALA A 855 14.29 15.87 -11.04
C ALA A 855 15.36 14.94 -10.45
N THR A 856 16.01 15.42 -9.41
CA THR A 856 17.00 14.68 -8.60
C THR A 856 16.63 14.83 -7.15
N ASP A 857 16.85 13.78 -6.37
CA ASP A 857 16.48 13.70 -4.97
C ASP A 857 17.49 12.82 -4.22
N ASN A 858 17.58 12.95 -2.89
CA ASN A 858 18.35 12.03 -2.04
C ASN A 858 17.61 10.70 -1.82
N GLY A 859 16.30 10.64 -2.12
CA GLY A 859 15.51 9.44 -2.31
C GLY A 859 15.15 9.21 -3.80
N THR A 860 14.00 8.58 -4.05
CA THR A 860 13.51 8.27 -5.40
C THR A 860 12.38 9.23 -5.79
N VAL A 861 12.46 9.80 -6.99
CA VAL A 861 11.40 10.68 -7.52
C VAL A 861 10.17 9.85 -7.94
N ALA A 862 9.04 10.07 -7.28
CA ALA A 862 7.76 9.42 -7.60
C ALA A 862 7.11 9.99 -8.86
N SER A 863 7.04 11.33 -8.96
CA SER A 863 6.32 11.98 -10.03
C SER A 863 6.97 13.28 -10.47
N ARG A 864 6.73 13.63 -11.73
CA ARG A 864 7.08 14.92 -12.33
C ARG A 864 5.80 15.48 -12.91
N GLN A 865 5.53 16.75 -12.64
CA GLN A 865 4.27 17.37 -13.03
C GLN A 865 4.52 18.76 -13.63
N TYR A 866 3.60 19.20 -14.48
CA TYR A 866 3.56 20.55 -15.03
C TYR A 866 2.15 21.15 -14.93
N SER A 867 2.07 22.48 -14.95
CA SER A 867 0.82 23.23 -14.95
C SER A 867 0.90 24.42 -15.92
N VAL A 868 -0.16 24.64 -16.68
CA VAL A 868 -0.32 25.78 -17.62
C VAL A 868 -1.41 26.76 -17.18
N ASN A 869 -2.00 26.56 -16.02
CA ASN A 869 -3.07 27.37 -15.44
C ASN A 869 -2.70 27.88 -14.04
N ASN A 870 -1.45 28.30 -13.89
CA ASN A 870 -0.91 28.88 -12.65
C ASN A 870 -1.08 27.98 -11.41
N GLY A 871 -0.93 26.66 -11.59
CA GLY A 871 -0.95 25.69 -10.49
C GLY A 871 -2.34 25.23 -10.06
N ALA A 872 -3.42 25.68 -10.72
CA ALA A 872 -4.77 25.24 -10.41
C ALA A 872 -4.98 23.74 -10.72
N THR A 873 -4.33 23.22 -11.77
CA THR A 873 -4.27 21.78 -12.06
C THR A 873 -2.86 21.36 -12.48
N TRP A 874 -2.46 20.15 -12.12
CA TRP A 874 -1.15 19.57 -12.43
C TRP A 874 -1.30 18.31 -13.28
N ALA A 875 -0.59 18.24 -14.41
CA ALA A 875 -0.58 17.10 -15.33
C ALA A 875 0.78 16.39 -15.32
N ASN A 876 0.81 15.11 -15.72
CA ASN A 876 2.02 14.28 -15.72
C ASN A 876 3.08 14.81 -16.71
N ALA A 877 4.34 14.88 -16.26
CA ALA A 877 5.53 15.26 -17.04
C ALA A 877 6.68 14.25 -16.87
N ALA A 878 6.38 12.99 -16.54
CA ALA A 878 7.38 11.92 -16.47
C ALA A 878 8.06 11.66 -17.82
N ASN A 879 7.31 11.87 -18.92
CA ASN A 879 7.78 11.83 -20.30
C ASN A 879 7.76 13.24 -20.92
N PRO A 880 8.51 13.48 -22.01
CA PRO A 880 8.48 14.75 -22.72
C PRO A 880 7.06 15.14 -23.16
N VAL A 881 6.67 16.40 -22.89
CA VAL A 881 5.33 16.94 -23.13
C VAL A 881 5.36 17.92 -24.30
N THR A 882 4.45 17.81 -25.26
CA THR A 882 4.33 18.79 -26.36
C THR A 882 3.42 19.96 -25.98
N LEU A 883 3.99 21.17 -25.98
CA LEU A 883 3.27 22.44 -25.87
C LEU A 883 2.97 22.97 -27.27
N SER A 884 1.69 23.18 -27.58
CA SER A 884 1.22 23.53 -28.93
C SER A 884 0.25 24.72 -28.98
N ALA A 885 -0.24 25.18 -27.83
CA ALA A 885 -1.15 26.32 -27.75
C ALA A 885 -0.42 27.62 -28.12
N GLU A 886 -1.00 28.41 -29.01
CA GLU A 886 -0.46 29.72 -29.41
C GLU A 886 -0.72 30.78 -28.34
N GLY A 887 0.13 31.80 -28.30
CA GLY A 887 0.16 32.85 -27.28
C GLY A 887 1.28 32.66 -26.26
N THR A 888 1.17 33.37 -25.14
CA THR A 888 2.13 33.30 -24.02
C THR A 888 1.59 32.36 -22.95
N THR A 889 2.33 31.28 -22.66
CA THR A 889 2.00 30.31 -21.62
C THR A 889 3.06 30.35 -20.52
N THR A 890 2.63 30.57 -19.27
CA THR A 890 3.47 30.32 -18.10
C THR A 890 3.33 28.86 -17.70
N VAL A 891 4.43 28.14 -17.71
CA VAL A 891 4.50 26.73 -17.32
C VAL A 891 5.16 26.65 -15.94
N LEU A 892 4.40 26.16 -14.96
CA LEU A 892 4.97 25.71 -13.69
C LEU A 892 5.33 24.23 -13.80
N TYR A 893 6.38 23.80 -13.13
CA TYR A 893 6.77 22.39 -13.04
C TYR A 893 7.26 22.05 -11.65
N ARG A 894 6.96 20.83 -11.18
CA ARG A 894 7.38 20.33 -9.87
C ARG A 894 7.61 18.84 -9.92
N ALA A 895 8.20 18.29 -8.87
CA ALA A 895 8.34 16.87 -8.67
C ALA A 895 7.99 16.52 -7.24
N THR A 896 7.62 15.26 -7.04
CA THR A 896 7.34 14.67 -5.74
C THR A 896 8.19 13.42 -5.63
N ASP A 897 8.85 13.22 -4.50
CA ASP A 897 9.53 11.95 -4.21
C ASP A 897 8.51 10.86 -3.80
N ASN A 898 8.99 9.63 -3.63
CA ASN A 898 8.19 8.52 -3.10
C ASN A 898 7.74 8.77 -1.65
N GLY A 899 8.28 9.81 -1.01
CA GLY A 899 7.93 10.27 0.31
C GLY A 899 6.84 11.31 0.41
N GLY A 900 6.31 11.77 -0.72
CA GLY A 900 5.34 12.86 -0.75
C GLY A 900 5.94 14.25 -0.57
N ASN A 901 7.25 14.40 -0.40
CA ASN A 901 7.87 15.72 -0.36
C ASN A 901 7.80 16.34 -1.77
N VAL A 902 7.20 17.52 -1.87
CA VAL A 902 6.98 18.22 -3.14
C VAL A 902 8.02 19.32 -3.29
N SER A 903 8.72 19.33 -4.43
CA SER A 903 9.65 20.41 -4.77
C SER A 903 8.93 21.76 -4.80
N ALA A 904 9.66 22.83 -4.51
CA ALA A 904 9.22 24.16 -4.91
C ALA A 904 8.95 24.17 -6.43
N PRO A 905 7.84 24.76 -6.91
CA PRO A 905 7.58 24.86 -8.34
C PRO A 905 8.65 25.68 -9.05
N GLY A 906 9.26 25.11 -10.08
CA GLY A 906 9.99 25.87 -11.10
C GLY A 906 9.01 26.56 -12.06
N THR A 907 9.48 27.59 -12.75
CA THR A 907 8.67 28.36 -13.72
C THR A 907 9.44 28.64 -14.99
N LEU A 908 8.75 28.60 -16.13
CA LEU A 908 9.24 29.07 -17.42
C LEU A 908 8.11 29.69 -18.23
N THR A 909 8.46 30.58 -19.17
CA THR A 909 7.50 31.20 -20.08
C THR A 909 7.77 30.73 -21.50
N VAL A 910 6.75 30.19 -22.17
CA VAL A 910 6.81 29.77 -23.57
C VAL A 910 5.89 30.68 -24.39
N LYS A 911 6.41 31.24 -25.47
CA LYS A 911 5.66 32.05 -26.43
C LYS A 911 5.61 31.32 -27.76
N ILE A 912 4.43 30.87 -28.19
CA ILE A 912 4.26 30.11 -29.44
C ILE A 912 3.36 30.90 -30.37
N ASP A 913 3.79 31.06 -31.62
CA ASP A 913 2.98 31.63 -32.69
C ASP A 913 3.34 30.93 -33.99
N LYS A 914 2.42 30.14 -34.52
CA LYS A 914 2.59 29.33 -35.74
C LYS A 914 1.79 29.92 -36.89
N THR A 915 1.03 30.99 -36.64
CA THR A 915 0.01 31.49 -37.55
C THR A 915 0.44 32.84 -38.10
N ALA A 916 0.72 32.89 -39.39
CA ALA A 916 1.05 34.14 -40.06
C ALA A 916 -0.14 35.12 -40.00
N PRO A 917 0.12 36.46 -39.97
CA PRO A 917 -0.90 37.47 -39.81
C PRO A 917 -1.93 37.43 -40.95
N ALA A 918 -3.21 37.64 -40.63
CA ALA A 918 -4.25 37.77 -41.64
C ALA A 918 -4.23 39.18 -42.26
N VAL A 919 -4.30 39.28 -43.59
CA VAL A 919 -4.20 40.55 -44.33
C VAL A 919 -5.39 40.75 -45.25
N THR A 920 -6.04 41.91 -45.12
CA THR A 920 -7.06 42.39 -46.04
C THR A 920 -6.65 43.71 -46.68
N ILE A 921 -6.93 43.84 -47.97
CA ILE A 921 -6.65 45.02 -48.79
C ILE A 921 -8.00 45.54 -49.27
N GLY A 922 -8.34 46.77 -48.91
CA GLY A 922 -9.51 47.53 -49.34
C GLY A 922 -9.09 48.76 -50.14
N GLY A 923 -10.08 49.43 -50.75
CA GLY A 923 -9.85 50.59 -51.63
C GLY A 923 -9.50 50.23 -53.08
N VAL A 924 -9.10 48.98 -53.34
CA VAL A 924 -8.92 48.41 -54.69
C VAL A 924 -9.35 46.94 -54.72
N THR A 925 -10.04 46.54 -55.79
CA THR A 925 -10.40 45.15 -56.05
C THR A 925 -9.57 44.57 -57.20
N GLU A 926 -9.39 43.25 -57.22
CA GLU A 926 -8.63 42.57 -58.27
C GLU A 926 -9.16 42.89 -59.68
N GLY A 927 -8.27 43.33 -60.57
CA GLY A 927 -8.57 43.70 -61.94
C GLY A 927 -9.29 45.05 -62.11
N GLN A 928 -9.45 45.85 -61.06
CA GLN A 928 -10.14 47.14 -61.15
C GLN A 928 -9.40 48.10 -62.10
N ALA A 929 -10.17 48.81 -62.94
CA ALA A 929 -9.65 49.85 -63.82
C ALA A 929 -9.96 51.24 -63.26
N PHE A 930 -8.97 52.12 -63.25
CA PHE A 930 -9.11 53.51 -62.79
C PHE A 930 -8.72 54.48 -63.91
N GLY A 931 -9.42 55.61 -63.97
CA GLY A 931 -8.93 56.79 -64.68
C GLY A 931 -7.76 57.40 -63.92
N ASP A 932 -6.74 57.87 -64.63
CA ASP A 932 -5.51 58.39 -64.05
C ASP A 932 -5.71 59.73 -63.32
N ALA A 933 -6.82 60.44 -63.57
CA ALA A 933 -7.21 61.60 -62.77
C ALA A 933 -7.66 61.24 -61.34
N ALA A 934 -8.00 59.98 -61.07
CA ALA A 934 -8.46 59.52 -59.77
C ALA A 934 -7.31 59.37 -58.76
N ALA A 935 -7.67 59.23 -57.49
CA ALA A 935 -6.76 58.84 -56.43
C ALA A 935 -7.21 57.49 -55.85
N LEU A 936 -6.26 56.57 -55.65
CA LEU A 936 -6.48 55.29 -55.00
C LEU A 936 -6.02 55.39 -53.54
N THR A 937 -6.91 55.17 -52.58
CA THR A 937 -6.53 55.11 -51.16
C THR A 937 -6.53 53.66 -50.69
N PRO A 938 -5.39 52.95 -50.70
CA PRO A 938 -5.34 51.57 -50.25
C PRO A 938 -5.56 51.51 -48.74
N VAL A 939 -6.52 50.70 -48.31
CA VAL A 939 -6.79 50.45 -46.88
C VAL A 939 -6.26 49.06 -46.56
N VAL A 940 -5.33 48.96 -45.62
CA VAL A 940 -4.81 47.67 -45.16
C VAL A 940 -5.31 47.42 -43.75
N THR A 941 -5.94 46.28 -43.52
CA THR A 941 -6.24 45.79 -42.18
C THR A 941 -5.52 44.47 -41.97
N ALA A 942 -4.69 44.44 -40.93
CA ALA A 942 -3.93 43.28 -40.53
C ALA A 942 -4.29 42.90 -39.09
N THR A 943 -4.43 41.61 -38.83
CA THR A 943 -4.68 41.07 -37.50
C THR A 943 -3.82 39.85 -37.26
N ASP A 944 -3.25 39.77 -36.07
CA ASP A 944 -2.64 38.55 -35.56
C ASP A 944 -3.03 38.39 -34.08
N ALA A 945 -3.43 37.18 -33.69
CA ALA A 945 -4.00 36.91 -32.38
C ALA A 945 -2.95 36.53 -31.32
N ALA A 946 -1.78 36.04 -31.74
CA ALA A 946 -0.76 35.52 -30.85
C ALA A 946 0.35 36.55 -30.61
N SER A 947 1.29 36.71 -31.54
CA SER A 947 2.41 37.64 -31.38
C SER A 947 2.03 39.09 -31.69
N GLY A 948 0.92 39.29 -32.40
CA GLY A 948 0.42 40.57 -32.87
C GLY A 948 1.16 41.04 -34.13
N VAL A 949 0.57 42.03 -34.82
CA VAL A 949 1.16 42.60 -36.02
C VAL A 949 2.47 43.33 -35.69
N GLY A 950 3.53 43.06 -36.45
CA GLY A 950 4.83 43.70 -36.35
C GLY A 950 4.98 44.85 -37.34
N THR A 951 5.16 44.52 -38.62
CA THR A 951 5.36 45.50 -39.70
C THR A 951 4.31 45.31 -40.80
N VAL A 952 3.91 46.42 -41.42
CA VAL A 952 3.06 46.43 -42.62
C VAL A 952 3.80 47.22 -43.69
N GLN A 953 4.12 46.56 -44.80
CA GLN A 953 4.77 47.18 -45.95
C GLN A 953 3.84 47.06 -47.15
N ALA A 954 3.54 48.19 -47.80
CA ALA A 954 2.77 48.22 -49.03
C ALA A 954 3.62 48.84 -50.15
N THR A 955 3.54 48.24 -51.33
CA THR A 955 4.23 48.72 -52.53
C THR A 955 3.30 48.71 -53.73
N VAL A 956 3.44 49.67 -54.63
CA VAL A 956 2.86 49.63 -55.98
C VAL A 956 4.01 49.50 -56.97
N ASP A 957 4.02 48.41 -57.74
CA ASP A 957 5.10 48.06 -58.68
C ASP A 957 6.51 48.10 -58.04
N GLY A 958 6.59 47.64 -56.79
CA GLY A 958 7.82 47.64 -56.00
C GLY A 958 8.22 48.99 -55.39
N GLN A 959 7.47 50.08 -55.64
CA GLN A 959 7.70 51.37 -54.99
C GLN A 959 6.86 51.50 -53.71
N PRO A 960 7.43 51.98 -52.59
CA PRO A 960 6.73 52.03 -51.31
C PRO A 960 5.55 53.01 -51.35
N VAL A 961 4.42 52.58 -50.76
CA VAL A 961 3.22 53.42 -50.56
C VAL A 961 2.76 53.34 -49.11
N THR A 962 2.13 54.40 -48.62
CA THR A 962 1.58 54.46 -47.26
C THR A 962 0.08 54.15 -47.28
N PRO A 963 -0.37 53.01 -46.72
CA PRO A 963 -1.80 52.72 -46.59
C PRO A 963 -2.57 53.86 -45.90
N GLY A 964 -3.79 54.12 -46.35
CA GLY A 964 -4.64 55.23 -45.87
C GLY A 964 -4.31 56.59 -46.49
N THR A 965 -3.19 56.73 -47.20
CA THR A 965 -2.86 57.96 -47.96
C THR A 965 -3.33 57.83 -49.41
N PRO A 966 -4.01 58.84 -49.99
CA PRO A 966 -4.38 58.82 -51.40
C PRO A 966 -3.15 58.76 -52.32
N LEU A 967 -3.09 57.72 -53.15
CA LEU A 967 -2.14 57.57 -54.24
C LEU A 967 -2.72 58.22 -55.50
N GLU A 968 -2.13 59.35 -55.88
CA GLU A 968 -2.50 60.06 -57.09
C GLU A 968 -2.11 59.26 -58.34
N LEU A 969 -3.10 58.69 -59.03
CA LEU A 969 -2.85 57.71 -60.09
C LEU A 969 -2.17 58.31 -61.32
N TRP A 970 -2.32 59.62 -61.54
CA TRP A 970 -1.62 60.33 -62.61
C TRP A 970 -0.09 60.30 -62.47
N ARG A 971 0.43 59.98 -61.28
CA ARG A 971 1.87 59.81 -61.04
C ARG A 971 2.39 58.43 -61.45
N LEU A 972 1.52 57.49 -61.79
CA LEU A 972 1.89 56.17 -62.30
C LEU A 972 1.93 56.18 -63.84
N PRO A 973 2.73 55.32 -64.48
CA PRO A 973 2.57 55.02 -65.91
C PRO A 973 1.16 54.51 -66.20
N LEU A 974 0.63 54.71 -67.41
CA LEU A 974 -0.64 54.06 -67.79
C LEU A 974 -0.39 52.57 -68.04
N GLY A 975 -1.32 51.70 -67.62
CA GLY A 975 -1.21 50.26 -67.81
C GLY A 975 -1.54 49.44 -66.56
N ALA A 976 -0.98 48.23 -66.47
CA ALA A 976 -1.19 47.34 -65.33
C ALA A 976 -0.22 47.66 -64.19
N HIS A 977 -0.75 47.60 -62.97
CA HIS A 977 -0.04 47.81 -61.72
C HIS A 977 -0.38 46.73 -60.73
N GLN A 978 0.52 46.48 -59.79
CA GLN A 978 0.30 45.56 -58.68
C GLN A 978 0.54 46.27 -57.36
N LEU A 979 -0.50 46.31 -56.52
CA LEU A 979 -0.38 46.67 -55.10
C LEU A 979 -0.02 45.40 -54.33
N SER A 980 1.19 45.31 -53.81
CA SER A 980 1.63 44.19 -52.95
C SER A 980 1.77 44.66 -51.51
N VAL A 981 1.14 43.93 -50.58
CA VAL A 981 1.19 44.19 -49.15
C VAL A 981 1.79 42.98 -48.46
N THR A 982 2.94 43.18 -47.80
CA THR A 982 3.59 42.19 -46.94
C THR A 982 3.41 42.63 -45.49
N VAL A 983 2.86 41.73 -44.68
CA VAL A 983 2.72 41.92 -43.24
C VAL A 983 3.56 40.88 -42.53
N THR A 984 4.38 41.33 -41.58
CA THR A 984 5.16 40.48 -40.69
C THR A 984 4.62 40.64 -39.28
N ASP A 985 4.35 39.55 -38.57
CA ASP A 985 3.98 39.61 -37.14
C ASP A 985 5.22 39.80 -36.23
N ARG A 986 5.05 39.72 -34.91
CA ARG A 986 6.18 39.85 -33.98
C ARG A 986 6.95 38.54 -33.77
N ALA A 987 6.41 37.40 -34.20
CA ALA A 987 7.10 36.11 -34.27
C ALA A 987 7.96 35.97 -35.56
N GLY A 988 7.83 36.89 -36.51
CA GLY A 988 8.56 36.91 -37.77
C GLY A 988 7.88 36.12 -38.89
N LEU A 989 6.65 35.64 -38.70
CA LEU A 989 5.88 35.01 -39.78
C LEU A 989 5.32 36.10 -40.70
N THR A 990 5.20 35.78 -41.99
CA THR A 990 4.83 36.75 -43.01
C THR A 990 3.68 36.28 -43.87
N THR A 991 2.79 37.22 -44.19
CA THR A 991 1.74 37.06 -45.20
C THR A 991 1.91 38.13 -46.25
N THR A 992 2.04 37.73 -47.51
CA THR A 992 2.04 38.67 -48.65
C THR A 992 0.77 38.49 -49.46
N LYS A 993 0.08 39.60 -49.72
CA LYS A 993 -1.11 39.64 -50.58
C LYS A 993 -0.93 40.71 -51.65
N ALA A 994 -1.22 40.36 -52.89
CA ALA A 994 -1.17 41.29 -54.02
C ALA A 994 -2.58 41.49 -54.60
N VAL A 995 -2.84 42.70 -55.08
CA VAL A 995 -4.03 43.06 -55.86
C VAL A 995 -3.58 43.78 -57.13
N ASN A 996 -3.98 43.26 -58.28
CA ASN A 996 -3.68 43.88 -59.57
C ASN A 996 -4.77 44.91 -59.94
N PHE A 997 -4.38 46.04 -60.51
CA PHE A 997 -5.29 47.05 -61.06
C PHE A 997 -4.69 47.69 -62.31
N THR A 998 -5.49 48.46 -63.06
CA THR A 998 -5.01 49.18 -64.24
C THR A 998 -5.30 50.67 -64.15
N THR A 999 -4.40 51.50 -64.66
CA THR A 999 -4.64 52.93 -64.88
C THR A 999 -4.78 53.20 -66.38
N GLY A 1000 -5.84 53.89 -66.75
CA GLY A 1000 -6.10 54.37 -68.10
C GLY A 1000 -6.41 55.86 -68.07
N THR A 1001 -6.56 56.47 -69.24
CA THR A 1001 -6.96 57.87 -69.34
C THR A 1001 -8.13 58.01 -70.31
N SER A 1002 -8.96 59.02 -70.07
CA SER A 1002 -10.09 59.42 -70.91
C SER A 1002 -10.03 60.93 -71.12
N PHE A 1003 -10.77 61.44 -72.10
CA PHE A 1003 -10.94 62.89 -72.23
C PHE A 1003 -11.51 63.53 -70.96
N GLY A 1004 -12.32 62.79 -70.18
CA GLY A 1004 -12.81 63.24 -68.87
C GLY A 1004 -11.69 63.36 -67.84
N ASP A 1005 -10.78 62.38 -67.80
CA ASP A 1005 -9.63 62.39 -66.88
C ASP A 1005 -8.65 63.52 -67.20
N VAL A 1006 -8.32 63.71 -68.48
CA VAL A 1006 -7.45 64.81 -68.91
C VAL A 1006 -8.08 66.16 -68.57
N ARG A 1007 -9.41 66.30 -68.71
CA ARG A 1007 -10.12 67.51 -68.31
C ARG A 1007 -9.99 67.77 -66.80
N ALA A 1008 -10.22 66.74 -65.99
CA ALA A 1008 -10.09 66.82 -64.54
C ALA A 1008 -8.65 67.15 -64.09
N LEU A 1009 -7.63 66.60 -64.76
CA LEU A 1009 -6.23 66.90 -64.48
C LEU A 1009 -5.84 68.34 -64.85
N ILE A 1010 -6.35 68.90 -65.94
CA ILE A 1010 -6.13 70.31 -66.28
C ILE A 1010 -6.65 71.22 -65.17
N ASP A 1011 -7.87 70.98 -64.70
CA ASP A 1011 -8.48 71.77 -63.62
C ASP A 1011 -7.70 71.60 -62.32
N ARG A 1012 -7.32 70.38 -61.98
CA ARG A 1012 -6.54 70.07 -60.79
C ARG A 1012 -5.17 70.75 -60.79
N PHE A 1013 -4.43 70.65 -61.89
CA PHE A 1013 -3.13 71.31 -61.99
C PHE A 1013 -3.26 72.82 -62.05
N ARG A 1014 -4.34 73.37 -62.60
CA ARG A 1014 -4.62 74.81 -62.50
C ARG A 1014 -4.80 75.24 -61.06
N ASP A 1015 -5.63 74.53 -60.31
CA ASP A 1015 -5.95 74.89 -58.92
C ASP A 1015 -4.73 74.76 -58.01
N ALA A 1016 -3.80 73.85 -58.33
CA ALA A 1016 -2.49 73.72 -57.69
C ALA A 1016 -1.43 74.71 -58.21
N GLY A 1017 -1.76 75.58 -59.18
CA GLY A 1017 -0.83 76.56 -59.78
C GLY A 1017 0.16 75.99 -60.81
N GLY A 1018 0.06 74.71 -61.14
CA GLY A 1018 0.89 74.04 -62.16
C GLY A 1018 0.49 74.34 -63.61
N VAL A 1019 -0.73 74.83 -63.83
CA VAL A 1019 -1.24 75.34 -65.12
C VAL A 1019 -1.77 76.76 -64.92
N THR A 1020 -1.36 77.71 -65.75
CA THR A 1020 -1.88 79.09 -65.65
C THR A 1020 -3.33 79.17 -66.12
N ARG A 1021 -4.08 80.20 -65.71
CA ARG A 1021 -5.48 80.38 -66.13
C ARG A 1021 -5.64 80.38 -67.66
N THR A 1022 -4.72 81.06 -68.36
CA THR A 1022 -4.66 81.09 -69.83
C THR A 1022 -4.30 79.72 -70.40
N GLY A 1023 -3.36 79.01 -69.77
CA GLY A 1023 -3.00 77.64 -70.15
C GLY A 1023 -4.17 76.66 -70.05
N ALA A 1024 -4.89 76.67 -68.93
CA ALA A 1024 -6.03 75.80 -68.69
C ALA A 1024 -7.16 76.04 -69.71
N MET A 1025 -7.48 77.32 -70.02
CA MET A 1025 -8.45 77.66 -71.06
C MET A 1025 -8.06 77.11 -72.44
N GLN A 1026 -6.79 77.24 -72.83
CA GLN A 1026 -6.31 76.74 -74.13
C GLN A 1026 -6.27 75.22 -74.19
N LEU A 1027 -5.87 74.56 -73.10
CA LEU A 1027 -5.88 73.12 -72.98
C LEU A 1027 -7.31 72.56 -73.03
N HIS A 1028 -8.27 73.13 -72.28
CA HIS A 1028 -9.68 72.74 -72.36
C HIS A 1028 -10.26 72.90 -73.76
N ASN A 1029 -10.04 74.05 -74.41
CA ASN A 1029 -10.52 74.26 -75.78
C ASN A 1029 -9.95 73.25 -76.79
N ALA A 1030 -8.65 72.93 -76.66
CA ALA A 1030 -8.00 71.95 -77.53
C ALA A 1030 -8.51 70.52 -77.25
N LEU A 1031 -8.73 70.17 -75.99
CA LEU A 1031 -9.27 68.87 -75.56
C LEU A 1031 -10.72 68.69 -76.00
N ASP A 1032 -11.57 69.71 -75.83
CA ASP A 1032 -12.97 69.70 -76.25
C ASP A 1032 -13.12 69.60 -77.77
N THR A 1033 -12.24 70.29 -78.50
CA THR A 1033 -12.16 70.16 -79.97
C THR A 1033 -11.78 68.74 -80.36
N ALA A 1034 -10.79 68.15 -79.68
CA ALA A 1034 -10.39 66.77 -79.91
C ALA A 1034 -11.51 65.76 -79.62
N GLN A 1035 -12.21 65.87 -78.48
CA GLN A 1035 -13.36 65.03 -78.13
C GLN A 1035 -14.47 65.17 -79.19
N LYS A 1036 -14.85 66.40 -79.56
CA LYS A 1036 -15.90 66.64 -80.56
C LYS A 1036 -15.56 66.07 -81.94
N HIS A 1037 -14.28 66.04 -82.30
CA HIS A 1037 -13.84 65.36 -83.52
C HIS A 1037 -13.86 63.83 -83.38
N ALA A 1038 -13.45 63.28 -82.23
CA ALA A 1038 -13.50 61.85 -81.94
C ALA A 1038 -14.94 61.32 -81.96
N ASP A 1039 -15.88 61.99 -81.30
CA ASP A 1039 -17.31 61.63 -81.26
C ASP A 1039 -17.97 61.69 -82.64
N ALA A 1040 -17.47 62.56 -83.52
CA ALA A 1040 -17.94 62.69 -84.90
C ALA A 1040 -17.23 61.72 -85.87
N GLY A 1041 -16.44 60.75 -85.38
CA GLY A 1041 -15.68 59.80 -86.20
C GLY A 1041 -14.53 60.42 -87.01
N ARG A 1042 -14.17 61.69 -86.76
CA ARG A 1042 -13.12 62.42 -87.49
C ARG A 1042 -11.76 62.22 -86.83
N ILE A 1043 -11.27 60.98 -86.85
CA ILE A 1043 -10.11 60.53 -86.07
C ILE A 1043 -8.84 61.36 -86.33
N ASN A 1044 -8.52 61.69 -87.59
CA ASN A 1044 -7.32 62.48 -87.90
C ASN A 1044 -7.38 63.90 -87.32
N ALA A 1045 -8.55 64.57 -87.40
CA ALA A 1045 -8.74 65.89 -86.83
C ALA A 1045 -8.71 65.87 -85.29
N ALA A 1046 -9.21 64.79 -84.66
CA ALA A 1046 -9.09 64.58 -83.23
C ALA A 1046 -7.62 64.43 -82.79
N ARG A 1047 -6.81 63.66 -83.56
CA ARG A 1047 -5.37 63.51 -83.33
C ARG A 1047 -4.60 64.81 -83.55
N ASP A 1048 -4.96 65.62 -84.55
CA ASP A 1048 -4.36 66.95 -84.77
C ASP A 1048 -4.64 67.88 -83.57
N ALA A 1049 -5.87 67.87 -83.06
CA ALA A 1049 -6.25 68.64 -81.89
C ALA A 1049 -5.53 68.17 -80.60
N LEU A 1050 -5.33 66.85 -80.41
CA LEU A 1050 -4.51 66.30 -79.32
C LEU A 1050 -3.02 66.62 -79.48
N ARG A 1051 -2.50 66.71 -80.71
CA ARG A 1051 -1.13 67.20 -80.98
C ARG A 1051 -0.97 68.67 -80.62
N ASN A 1052 -1.96 69.51 -80.95
CA ASN A 1052 -1.97 70.90 -80.52
C ASN A 1052 -2.09 71.02 -78.99
N PHE A 1053 -2.93 70.18 -78.36
CA PHE A 1053 -3.00 70.08 -76.90
C PHE A 1053 -1.64 69.75 -76.29
N ALA A 1054 -0.95 68.72 -76.79
CA ALA A 1054 0.40 68.35 -76.37
C ALA A 1054 1.41 69.49 -76.57
N ALA A 1055 1.32 70.27 -77.65
CA ALA A 1055 2.18 71.43 -77.87
C ALA A 1055 1.95 72.54 -76.81
N ILE A 1056 0.70 72.77 -76.41
CA ILE A 1056 0.35 73.74 -75.35
C ILE A 1056 0.95 73.32 -74.01
N THR A 1057 0.98 72.02 -73.69
CA THR A 1057 1.62 71.53 -72.44
C THR A 1057 3.12 71.82 -72.35
N GLN A 1058 3.80 72.01 -73.49
CA GLN A 1058 5.24 72.29 -73.52
C GLN A 1058 5.59 73.77 -73.31
N ASP A 1059 4.61 74.66 -73.47
CA ASP A 1059 4.79 76.09 -73.26
C ASP A 1059 4.83 76.42 -71.77
N ARG A 1060 6.03 76.74 -71.26
CA ARG A 1060 6.28 77.02 -69.84
C ARG A 1060 5.59 78.27 -69.32
N THR A 1061 5.12 79.15 -70.20
CA THR A 1061 4.28 80.29 -69.79
C THR A 1061 2.83 79.87 -69.50
N LYS A 1062 2.44 78.67 -69.94
CA LYS A 1062 1.09 78.11 -69.84
C LYS A 1062 1.01 76.93 -68.87
N VAL A 1063 2.00 76.05 -68.88
CA VAL A 1063 2.15 74.94 -67.92
C VAL A 1063 3.54 75.03 -67.28
N PRO A 1064 3.71 75.91 -66.28
CA PRO A 1064 5.00 76.12 -65.62
C PRO A 1064 5.49 74.86 -64.89
N ASP A 1065 4.59 74.05 -64.35
CA ASP A 1065 4.96 72.80 -63.68
C ASP A 1065 5.34 71.71 -64.67
N ARG A 1066 6.50 71.08 -64.45
CA ARG A 1066 7.05 70.08 -65.38
C ARG A 1066 6.27 68.78 -65.36
N LEU A 1067 5.83 68.34 -64.18
CA LEU A 1067 5.11 67.09 -64.01
C LEU A 1067 3.70 67.18 -64.59
N ALA A 1068 3.01 68.30 -64.38
CA ALA A 1068 1.71 68.58 -64.98
C ALA A 1068 1.79 68.57 -66.52
N ALA A 1069 2.82 69.21 -67.09
CA ALA A 1069 3.05 69.21 -68.53
C ALA A 1069 3.29 67.79 -69.09
N GLU A 1070 4.13 67.00 -68.41
CA GLU A 1070 4.47 65.65 -68.82
C GLU A 1070 3.27 64.69 -68.72
N THR A 1071 2.49 64.81 -67.65
CA THR A 1071 1.27 64.03 -67.41
C THR A 1071 0.22 64.30 -68.49
N LEU A 1072 -0.18 65.57 -68.66
CA LEU A 1072 -1.18 65.95 -69.66
C LEU A 1072 -0.75 65.57 -71.08
N ARG A 1073 0.55 65.64 -71.38
CA ARG A 1073 1.11 65.20 -72.67
C ARG A 1073 1.08 63.68 -72.85
N ARG A 1074 1.43 62.91 -71.81
CA ARG A 1074 1.31 61.45 -71.80
C ARG A 1074 -0.13 61.06 -72.13
N ASP A 1075 -1.09 61.70 -71.49
CA ASP A 1075 -2.49 61.32 -71.61
C ASP A 1075 -3.07 61.70 -72.97
N ALA A 1076 -2.73 62.88 -73.48
CA ALA A 1076 -3.09 63.26 -74.85
C ALA A 1076 -2.50 62.30 -75.90
N THR A 1077 -1.29 61.76 -75.65
CA THR A 1077 -0.67 60.75 -76.51
C THR A 1077 -1.41 59.41 -76.43
N ALA A 1078 -1.77 58.98 -75.22
CA ALA A 1078 -2.53 57.76 -75.00
C ALA A 1078 -3.94 57.83 -75.61
N LEU A 1079 -4.66 58.95 -75.43
CA LEU A 1079 -5.94 59.22 -76.09
C LEU A 1079 -5.80 59.16 -77.61
N SER A 1080 -4.77 59.81 -78.18
CA SER A 1080 -4.51 59.79 -79.62
C SER A 1080 -4.28 58.37 -80.15
N GLY A 1081 -3.63 57.50 -79.37
CA GLY A 1081 -3.39 56.09 -79.70
C GLY A 1081 -4.61 55.19 -79.53
N ALA A 1082 -5.52 55.52 -78.60
CA ALA A 1082 -6.75 54.78 -78.35
C ALA A 1082 -7.85 55.04 -79.41
N LEU A 1083 -7.77 56.16 -80.15
CA LEU A 1083 -8.66 56.47 -81.26
C LEU A 1083 -8.44 55.48 -82.42
N LYS A 1084 -9.34 54.51 -82.59
CA LYS A 1084 -9.36 53.59 -83.74
C LYS A 1084 -10.10 54.23 -84.94
N PRO A 1085 -9.70 53.93 -86.19
CA PRO A 1085 -10.41 54.38 -87.39
C PRO A 1085 -11.89 54.04 -87.40
#